data_AF-A0A7L4E3D1-F1
#
_entry.id   AF-A0A7L4E3D1-F1
#
_cell.length_a   1.000
_cell.length_b   1.000
_cell.length_c   1.000
_cell.angle_alpha   90.00
_cell.angle_beta   90.00
_cell.angle_gamma   90.00
#
_symmetry.space_group_name_H-M   'P 1'
#
loop_
_entity.id
_entity.type
_entity.pdbx_description
1 polymer ?
#
loop_
_entity_poly.entity_id
_entity_poly.type
_entity_poly.pdbx_seq_one_letter_code
_entity_poly.pdbx_strand_id
1 'polypeptide(L)'
;TSESEEEEEEWEPKSKIARRPRLPKKTEAKTKKAAASRSALARKMVKKVAIKEEMDVSLPVAPVEDNKTQLLKPKEENAGTKPKSSNRISEVPKKMEINAFQGKNQNSFVSDEKPSTSVPVVKQEKCEEEFAFDEQPSKKIKLNACPEGKPVKNLGGNKIKEEFEMNWDIVQALSEITNVEPWVCANLIRLFEEENTIPFIARYRKELINNLEADALREVQHALEELRTVAKKTHSMIQKLKKEGKLSSCLLKGLLNCRTLEELDHVSSPYKTGSKGTKAQRAKQLGLEPAALSLLQNPVELNLFSYIRPNTKGLANIQEVEAGVQHILADIFAKDKDTLDFIRKLCQQRYISIQSTLAKVSSKTGNEKDVDKFHLYHEFSCNIKNIQHHQILAINRGENLKILTVKVNIPDGVKNEFCWWCVNERWRPKQFLKPEFMRLLRSSVEDAYKRLIYPLLCREFRSKLTSDAEKESVMMFGRNLRQLLLTSPVRGRALMGVDPGYKHGCKLAIISPTSQILHTDVVYLHAGQGFREAEKIKRLLLQYNCSTVVIGNGTACRETEAYFADLIMKKYFAPLDVVYCIVSEAGASIYSVSPEASKEMPDLDPNLRSAVSIARRVQDPLAELVKIEPKHIGVGMYQHDVSQTLLKATLDSVVEECVSFVGVDINICSEILLRHIAGLNTTRAKNIIEYREKNGPFINREQLKEVKGLGPKTFQQCAGFIRFNQEYIKNFCSNKKNELGNHPLLAKAGALGKKKSKLTSCASQQPNPLDQTCIHPESYHIAMRFLSLIGGNANDIGKSDMQQKVDVVIQKEGLEGTAKRLNTTVHTLQLIIDGLTQPEGYDIRTDFDKPDFKRSIVCFEDLSVGAVLTGKVENATPFGVFVDIGVGKAGLIPVRSITEAKLSKVKKRRSLGLGPGERVEVKVLNVDIPRLRITLDLIRVL
;
A
#
# COMPACT_ATOMS: atom_id res chain seq x y z
N THR A 1 -12.40 42.06 -17.43
CA THR A 1 -13.56 41.50 -18.16
C THR A 1 -13.28 41.56 -19.65
N SER A 2 -12.68 40.50 -20.20
CA SER A 2 -12.52 40.26 -21.64
C SER A 2 -11.72 38.95 -21.84
N GLU A 3 -12.42 37.82 -21.82
CA GLU A 3 -11.94 36.48 -22.25
C GLU A 3 -10.77 35.87 -21.42
N SER A 4 -10.67 34.55 -21.25
CA SER A 4 -11.51 33.44 -21.74
C SER A 4 -11.83 32.45 -20.61
N GLU A 5 -13.00 31.83 -20.68
CA GLU A 5 -13.54 30.89 -19.68
C GLU A 5 -13.52 29.46 -20.22
N GLU A 6 -13.02 28.50 -19.43
CA GLU A 6 -13.27 27.06 -19.62
C GLU A 6 -13.78 26.51 -18.27
N GLU A 7 -15.07 26.18 -18.22
CA GLU A 7 -15.75 25.68 -17.01
C GLU A 7 -15.60 24.15 -16.91
N GLU A 8 -15.27 23.63 -15.72
CA GLU A 8 -15.27 22.18 -15.44
C GLU A 8 -16.70 21.71 -15.10
N GLU A 9 -17.45 21.16 -16.06
CA GLU A 9 -18.81 20.64 -15.83
C GLU A 9 -18.84 19.43 -14.87
N GLU A 10 -19.73 19.51 -13.88
CA GLU A 10 -19.96 18.49 -12.84
C GLU A 10 -20.74 17.27 -13.38
N TRP A 11 -20.23 16.05 -13.11
CA TRP A 11 -20.77 14.83 -13.74
C TRP A 11 -21.86 14.12 -12.92
N GLU A 12 -23.14 14.38 -13.23
CA GLU A 12 -24.28 13.58 -12.74
C GLU A 12 -24.82 12.55 -13.77
N PRO A 13 -25.20 11.33 -13.34
CA PRO A 13 -25.59 10.24 -14.25
C PRO A 13 -27.09 10.26 -14.63
N LYS A 14 -27.41 10.67 -15.87
CA LYS A 14 -28.79 10.62 -16.41
C LYS A 14 -29.12 9.33 -17.20
N SER A 15 -30.40 9.00 -17.25
CA SER A 15 -30.92 7.63 -17.45
C SER A 15 -30.94 7.13 -18.90
N LYS A 16 -30.96 5.79 -19.05
CA LYS A 16 -31.02 5.10 -20.35
C LYS A 16 -32.40 5.26 -21.01
N ILE A 17 -32.44 5.83 -22.21
CA ILE A 17 -33.61 5.81 -23.11
C ILE A 17 -33.22 5.12 -24.44
N ALA A 18 -34.13 4.35 -25.01
CA ALA A 18 -33.86 3.46 -26.14
C ALA A 18 -33.85 4.17 -27.51
N ARG A 19 -32.92 3.78 -28.39
CA ARG A 19 -32.87 4.25 -29.79
C ARG A 19 -33.83 3.45 -30.69
N ARG A 20 -34.66 4.15 -31.47
CA ARG A 20 -35.40 3.58 -32.63
C ARG A 20 -34.57 3.66 -33.93
N PRO A 21 -34.94 2.94 -35.01
CA PRO A 21 -34.11 2.80 -36.22
C PRO A 21 -34.07 4.04 -37.14
N ARG A 22 -33.11 4.06 -38.06
CA ARG A 22 -32.94 5.10 -39.11
C ARG A 22 -33.80 4.82 -40.35
N LEU A 23 -34.24 5.88 -41.02
CA LEU A 23 -34.70 5.88 -42.43
C LEU A 23 -33.63 6.52 -43.35
N PRO A 24 -33.62 6.27 -44.68
CA PRO A 24 -32.47 6.58 -45.55
C PRO A 24 -32.72 7.59 -46.70
N LYS A 25 -31.62 8.07 -47.29
CA LYS A 25 -31.45 8.76 -48.60
C LYS A 25 -31.98 10.20 -48.76
N LYS A 26 -31.11 11.07 -49.28
CA LYS A 26 -31.11 11.50 -50.70
C LYS A 26 -29.73 12.03 -51.14
N THR A 27 -29.53 12.27 -52.43
CA THR A 27 -28.23 12.58 -53.08
C THR A 27 -28.42 13.50 -54.30
N GLU A 28 -27.74 14.64 -54.34
CA GLU A 28 -27.56 15.59 -55.46
C GLU A 28 -26.64 16.74 -54.94
N ALA A 29 -25.92 17.57 -55.71
CA ALA A 29 -25.36 17.50 -57.06
C ALA A 29 -24.13 18.46 -57.15
N LYS A 30 -23.43 18.57 -58.30
CA LYS A 30 -22.12 19.29 -58.43
C LYS A 30 -22.16 20.55 -59.32
N THR A 31 -21.46 21.61 -58.91
CA THR A 31 -20.75 22.62 -59.75
C THR A 31 -19.62 23.26 -58.89
N LYS A 32 -18.38 23.56 -59.31
CA LYS A 32 -17.79 24.25 -60.51
C LYS A 32 -18.07 25.78 -60.52
N LYS A 33 -17.10 26.69 -60.78
CA LYS A 33 -15.61 26.64 -60.93
C LYS A 33 -15.06 28.10 -61.09
N ALA A 34 -13.74 28.32 -60.91
CA ALA A 34 -12.91 29.40 -61.53
C ALA A 34 -13.12 30.88 -61.06
N ALA A 35 -12.18 31.84 -61.24
CA ALA A 35 -10.69 31.80 -61.40
C ALA A 35 -10.02 33.20 -61.36
N ALA A 36 -8.69 33.22 -61.10
CA ALA A 36 -7.66 34.24 -61.49
C ALA A 36 -7.78 35.68 -60.89
N SER A 37 -6.77 36.57 -60.91
CA SER A 37 -5.39 36.59 -61.47
C SER A 37 -4.42 37.37 -60.54
N ARG A 38 -3.16 36.93 -60.31
CA ARG A 38 -1.87 37.49 -60.86
C ARG A 38 -1.77 39.02 -60.93
N SER A 39 -0.67 39.66 -60.49
CA SER A 39 0.64 39.60 -61.17
C SER A 39 1.84 39.16 -60.30
N ALA A 40 3.09 39.50 -60.66
CA ALA A 40 4.29 38.74 -60.26
C ALA A 40 5.67 39.42 -60.52
N LEU A 41 6.62 39.25 -59.60
CA LEU A 41 8.09 39.39 -59.72
C LEU A 41 8.71 38.30 -58.80
N ALA A 42 9.53 37.30 -59.17
CA ALA A 42 10.59 37.13 -60.20
C ALA A 42 11.87 37.92 -59.83
N ARG A 43 13.08 37.35 -59.68
CA ARG A 43 13.76 36.15 -60.28
C ARG A 43 14.82 35.58 -59.27
N LYS A 44 15.59 34.48 -59.43
CA LYS A 44 15.90 33.50 -60.52
C LYS A 44 16.61 32.23 -59.93
N MET A 45 16.36 31.03 -60.49
CA MET A 45 17.34 29.96 -60.90
C MET A 45 18.43 29.36 -59.93
N VAL A 46 18.91 28.09 -60.03
CA VAL A 46 18.42 26.84 -60.70
C VAL A 46 19.19 25.54 -60.27
N LYS A 47 18.47 24.39 -60.20
CA LYS A 47 18.86 22.97 -60.50
C LYS A 47 20.25 22.32 -60.14
N LYS A 48 20.12 21.10 -59.55
CA LYS A 48 20.62 19.75 -60.00
C LYS A 48 22.04 19.18 -59.69
N VAL A 49 21.97 17.90 -59.27
CA VAL A 49 22.72 16.69 -59.74
C VAL A 49 24.10 16.36 -59.10
N ALA A 50 24.41 15.06 -59.13
CA ALA A 50 25.35 14.32 -58.30
C ALA A 50 26.59 13.78 -59.04
N ILE A 51 27.56 13.35 -58.22
CA ILE A 51 28.81 12.57 -58.37
C ILE A 51 28.94 11.94 -56.94
N LYS A 52 29.07 10.65 -56.61
CA LYS A 52 29.46 9.35 -57.21
C LYS A 52 30.91 9.24 -57.72
N GLU A 53 31.47 8.05 -57.48
CA GLU A 53 32.80 7.55 -57.82
C GLU A 53 33.90 8.12 -56.89
N GLU A 54 34.60 7.29 -56.09
CA GLU A 54 35.53 6.18 -56.42
C GLU A 54 36.94 6.74 -56.78
N MET A 55 38.07 6.05 -56.57
CA MET A 55 38.34 4.67 -56.14
C MET A 55 39.75 4.57 -55.51
N ASP A 56 39.99 3.55 -54.66
CA ASP A 56 41.14 2.63 -54.70
C ASP A 56 41.09 1.72 -53.46
N VAL A 57 40.90 0.39 -53.53
CA VAL A 57 41.56 -0.69 -54.31
C VAL A 57 42.83 -1.22 -53.65
N SER A 58 42.67 -2.39 -53.02
CA SER A 58 43.65 -3.48 -53.06
C SER A 58 42.86 -4.79 -52.98
N LEU A 59 43.21 -5.74 -53.84
CA LEU A 59 42.41 -6.93 -54.18
C LEU A 59 42.97 -8.22 -53.52
N PRO A 60 42.24 -9.36 -53.56
CA PRO A 60 42.45 -10.47 -52.62
C PRO A 60 43.36 -11.58 -53.18
N VAL A 61 43.57 -12.63 -52.39
CA VAL A 61 43.61 -14.04 -52.83
C VAL A 61 43.34 -14.95 -51.61
N ALA A 62 42.92 -16.20 -51.86
CA ALA A 62 42.63 -17.26 -50.87
C ALA A 62 43.50 -18.51 -51.21
N PRO A 63 43.27 -19.76 -50.75
CA PRO A 63 42.32 -20.30 -49.75
C PRO A 63 42.97 -21.37 -48.80
N VAL A 64 42.13 -22.24 -48.18
CA VAL A 64 42.43 -23.60 -47.64
C VAL A 64 43.06 -23.71 -46.23
N GLU A 65 42.26 -24.29 -45.31
CA GLU A 65 42.51 -25.36 -44.30
C GLU A 65 43.82 -25.36 -43.44
N ASP A 66 43.91 -25.93 -42.23
CA ASP A 66 43.18 -27.09 -41.67
C ASP A 66 43.22 -27.20 -40.12
N ASN A 67 42.36 -28.07 -39.58
CA ASN A 67 42.46 -28.91 -38.37
C ASN A 67 42.62 -28.35 -36.92
N LYS A 68 41.56 -28.65 -36.13
CA LYS A 68 41.52 -29.27 -34.77
C LYS A 68 42.57 -28.90 -33.68
N THR A 69 42.06 -28.61 -32.48
CA THR A 69 42.81 -28.72 -31.21
C THR A 69 42.44 -30.02 -30.45
N GLN A 70 43.42 -30.72 -29.87
CA GLN A 70 43.24 -31.81 -28.90
C GLN A 70 44.06 -31.56 -27.61
N LEU A 71 43.86 -32.41 -26.59
CA LEU A 71 44.49 -32.33 -25.27
C LEU A 71 46.01 -32.58 -25.32
N LEU A 72 46.75 -32.14 -24.29
CA LEU A 72 47.42 -33.06 -23.33
C LEU A 72 48.06 -32.38 -22.09
N LYS A 73 48.57 -33.25 -21.21
CA LYS A 73 49.27 -33.08 -19.90
C LYS A 73 50.76 -32.65 -20.08
N PRO A 74 51.62 -32.34 -19.06
CA PRO A 74 51.80 -33.02 -17.73
C PRO A 74 52.20 -32.05 -16.55
N LYS A 75 52.79 -32.40 -15.38
CA LYS A 75 53.36 -33.68 -14.87
C LYS A 75 53.17 -33.96 -13.34
N GLU A 76 54.16 -33.70 -12.50
CA GLU A 76 54.44 -34.21 -11.12
C GLU A 76 55.17 -33.10 -10.29
N GLU A 77 55.43 -33.14 -8.97
CA GLU A 77 55.27 -34.06 -7.80
C GLU A 77 55.32 -33.20 -6.49
N ASN A 78 55.28 -33.58 -5.20
CA ASN A 78 55.04 -34.77 -4.32
C ASN A 78 54.65 -34.19 -2.90
N ALA A 79 54.70 -34.77 -1.67
CA ALA A 79 54.92 -36.11 -1.08
C ALA A 79 54.29 -36.18 0.34
N GLY A 80 53.92 -37.40 0.79
CA GLY A 80 53.70 -37.76 2.21
C GLY A 80 52.43 -37.25 2.91
N THR A 81 51.80 -37.96 3.86
CA THR A 81 51.99 -39.34 4.36
C THR A 81 50.64 -39.89 4.87
N LYS A 82 50.42 -41.21 4.79
CA LYS A 82 49.23 -41.98 5.24
C LYS A 82 49.49 -42.57 6.66
N PRO A 83 48.51 -43.08 7.47
CA PRO A 83 47.66 -44.22 7.05
C PRO A 83 46.30 -44.50 7.76
N LYS A 84 45.42 -45.27 7.07
CA LYS A 84 44.49 -46.35 7.58
C LYS A 84 43.42 -45.97 8.65
N SER A 85 42.29 -46.68 8.84
CA SER A 85 41.48 -47.69 8.11
C SER A 85 40.08 -47.76 8.82
N SER A 86 39.01 -48.47 8.44
CA SER A 86 38.74 -49.64 7.57
C SER A 86 37.21 -49.81 7.28
N ASN A 87 36.85 -50.55 6.21
CA ASN A 87 35.77 -51.57 6.05
C ASN A 87 34.54 -51.63 7.01
N ARG A 88 33.31 -52.05 6.62
CA ARG A 88 32.73 -52.55 5.34
C ARG A 88 31.18 -52.64 5.42
N ILE A 89 30.50 -52.33 4.30
CA ILE A 89 29.49 -53.12 3.51
C ILE A 89 28.47 -54.07 4.22
N SER A 90 27.27 -54.16 3.60
CA SER A 90 26.19 -55.19 3.70
C SER A 90 25.03 -54.86 4.66
N GLU A 91 23.79 -55.37 4.51
CA GLU A 91 22.88 -55.53 3.34
C GLU A 91 21.44 -55.81 3.86
N VAL A 92 20.44 -56.10 3.00
CA VAL A 92 19.00 -56.14 3.36
C VAL A 92 18.43 -57.57 3.46
N PRO A 93 17.46 -57.82 4.35
CA PRO A 93 16.33 -58.71 4.02
C PRO A 93 14.94 -58.15 4.40
N LYS A 94 13.87 -58.80 3.88
CA LYS A 94 12.44 -58.51 4.12
C LYS A 94 11.73 -59.71 4.79
N LYS A 95 10.68 -59.46 5.59
CA LYS A 95 9.34 -60.15 5.68
C LYS A 95 8.60 -59.67 6.98
N MET A 96 7.26 -59.52 7.05
CA MET A 96 6.14 -60.50 7.04
C MET A 96 6.22 -61.49 8.23
N GLU A 97 5.16 -61.82 9.00
CA GLU A 97 3.71 -61.70 8.74
C GLU A 97 2.80 -61.98 9.99
N ILE A 98 1.46 -61.89 9.79
CA ILE A 98 0.38 -62.74 10.39
C ILE A 98 -0.34 -62.42 11.74
N ASN A 99 -1.67 -62.66 11.70
CA ASN A 99 -2.76 -62.73 12.73
C ASN A 99 -3.07 -61.51 13.65
N ALA A 100 -4.30 -61.00 13.87
CA ALA A 100 -5.73 -61.35 13.57
C ALA A 100 -6.57 -61.89 14.75
N PHE A 101 -7.75 -61.28 15.00
CA PHE A 101 -8.87 -61.82 15.79
C PHE A 101 -10.23 -61.21 15.37
N GLN A 102 -11.34 -61.88 15.70
CA GLN A 102 -12.75 -61.55 15.33
C GLN A 102 -13.52 -61.05 16.57
N GLY A 103 -14.72 -60.42 16.52
CA GLY A 103 -15.60 -59.98 15.41
C GLY A 103 -17.06 -59.71 15.88
N LYS A 104 -17.97 -59.43 14.93
CA LYS A 104 -19.47 -59.44 15.00
C LYS A 104 -20.24 -58.53 15.99
N ASN A 105 -21.02 -57.58 15.44
CA ASN A 105 -22.51 -57.43 15.49
C ASN A 105 -22.85 -56.04 14.90
N GLN A 106 -23.60 -55.84 13.81
CA GLN A 106 -24.98 -56.22 13.38
C GLN A 106 -26.13 -55.40 14.00
N ASN A 107 -27.00 -54.91 13.08
CA ASN A 107 -28.36 -54.35 13.24
C ASN A 107 -28.49 -52.96 13.91
N SER A 108 -29.43 -52.09 13.51
CA SER A 108 -30.40 -52.14 12.37
C SER A 108 -30.84 -50.74 11.90
N PHE A 109 -31.49 -50.68 10.73
CA PHE A 109 -32.25 -49.53 10.22
C PHE A 109 -33.45 -49.18 11.13
N VAL A 110 -33.93 -47.94 11.04
CA VAL A 110 -35.26 -47.57 10.49
C VAL A 110 -35.34 -46.04 10.30
N SER A 111 -36.15 -45.58 9.34
CA SER A 111 -36.40 -44.17 8.98
C SER A 111 -37.71 -43.66 9.58
N ASP A 112 -38.00 -42.36 9.46
CA ASP A 112 -39.15 -41.87 8.64
C ASP A 112 -39.33 -40.34 8.71
N GLU A 113 -40.36 -39.84 8.01
CA GLU A 113 -40.36 -38.54 7.32
C GLU A 113 -40.96 -37.34 8.08
N LYS A 114 -41.08 -36.21 7.36
CA LYS A 114 -41.76 -34.96 7.75
C LYS A 114 -43.26 -35.05 7.48
N PRO A 115 -44.07 -34.12 8.02
CA PRO A 115 -44.47 -32.92 7.25
C PRO A 115 -44.46 -31.64 8.13
N SER A 116 -44.99 -30.47 7.75
CA SER A 116 -44.93 -29.67 6.50
C SER A 116 -45.78 -28.39 6.70
N THR A 117 -45.41 -27.27 6.05
CA THR A 117 -46.28 -26.07 5.82
C THR A 117 -46.76 -25.31 7.08
N SER A 118 -47.22 -24.05 7.04
CA SER A 118 -47.35 -23.02 5.97
C SER A 118 -47.19 -21.59 6.56
N VAL A 119 -47.22 -20.54 5.73
CA VAL A 119 -47.08 -19.11 6.12
C VAL A 119 -48.16 -18.30 5.40
N PRO A 120 -48.82 -17.31 6.06
CA PRO A 120 -48.90 -15.97 5.45
C PRO A 120 -48.98 -14.75 6.42
N VAL A 121 -48.45 -13.60 5.93
CA VAL A 121 -49.07 -12.23 5.98
C VAL A 121 -48.90 -11.27 7.21
N VAL A 122 -48.05 -10.24 7.00
CA VAL A 122 -48.28 -8.76 7.16
C VAL A 122 -47.98 -7.97 8.48
N LYS A 123 -46.99 -7.05 8.35
CA LYS A 123 -46.78 -5.67 8.91
C LYS A 123 -46.69 -5.36 10.43
N GLN A 124 -45.74 -4.43 10.71
CA GLN A 124 -45.73 -3.23 11.61
C GLN A 124 -46.60 -3.22 12.90
N GLU A 125 -46.18 -2.69 14.05
CA GLU A 125 -45.17 -1.62 14.27
C GLU A 125 -44.29 -1.78 15.56
N LYS A 126 -44.17 -0.77 16.44
CA LYS A 126 -43.06 -0.61 17.42
C LYS A 126 -43.41 -0.79 18.92
N CYS A 127 -42.36 -1.18 19.66
CA CYS A 127 -42.01 -0.83 21.06
C CYS A 127 -42.74 -1.45 22.27
N GLU A 128 -41.96 -1.54 23.36
CA GLU A 128 -42.33 -1.67 24.79
C GLU A 128 -43.06 -2.97 25.23
N GLU A 129 -42.74 -3.60 26.38
CA GLU A 129 -41.55 -3.52 27.25
C GLU A 129 -41.37 -4.84 28.05
N GLU A 130 -40.66 -4.82 29.19
CA GLU A 130 -40.53 -5.87 30.22
C GLU A 130 -40.01 -7.29 29.83
N PHE A 131 -38.81 -7.63 30.31
CA PHE A 131 -38.53 -8.97 30.83
C PHE A 131 -37.61 -8.89 32.06
N ALA A 132 -37.92 -9.66 33.10
CA ALA A 132 -37.33 -9.51 34.43
C ALA A 132 -35.86 -9.99 34.52
N PHE A 133 -35.13 -9.43 35.48
CA PHE A 133 -33.71 -9.70 35.73
C PHE A 133 -33.51 -10.26 37.12
N ASP A 134 -33.26 -11.58 37.23
CA ASP A 134 -32.91 -12.25 38.48
C ASP A 134 -31.40 -12.58 38.48
N GLU A 135 -30.66 -12.06 39.46
CA GLU A 135 -29.21 -12.26 39.56
C GLU A 135 -28.85 -13.49 40.41
N GLN A 136 -27.93 -14.30 39.89
CA GLN A 136 -27.07 -15.15 40.72
C GLN A 136 -25.59 -14.93 40.38
N PRO A 137 -24.68 -15.11 41.37
CA PRO A 137 -23.50 -14.25 41.48
C PRO A 137 -22.42 -14.49 40.42
N SER A 138 -21.71 -13.41 40.12
CA SER A 138 -20.62 -13.36 39.15
C SER A 138 -19.52 -14.39 39.47
N LYS A 139 -19.33 -15.35 38.57
CA LYS A 139 -18.25 -16.34 38.65
C LYS A 139 -16.91 -15.61 38.61
N LYS A 140 -16.06 -15.90 39.60
CA LYS A 140 -14.71 -15.31 39.77
C LYS A 140 -13.97 -15.27 38.43
N ILE A 141 -13.51 -14.08 38.03
CA ILE A 141 -12.67 -13.90 36.85
C ILE A 141 -11.42 -14.77 37.03
N LYS A 142 -11.23 -15.75 36.13
CA LYS A 142 -9.98 -16.51 36.10
C LYS A 142 -8.87 -15.59 35.61
N LEU A 143 -7.79 -15.52 36.39
CA LEU A 143 -6.50 -15.02 35.91
C LEU A 143 -6.02 -15.98 34.81
N ASN A 144 -6.27 -15.61 33.55
CA ASN A 144 -5.71 -16.33 32.42
C ASN A 144 -4.20 -16.11 32.40
N ALA A 145 -3.43 -17.20 32.26
CA ALA A 145 -1.99 -17.11 32.13
C ALA A 145 -1.61 -16.31 30.88
N CYS A 146 -0.47 -15.60 30.94
CA CYS A 146 0.05 -14.86 29.80
C CYS A 146 0.30 -15.83 28.63
N PRO A 147 -0.22 -15.58 27.42
CA PRO A 147 0.05 -16.43 26.27
C PRO A 147 1.51 -16.27 25.86
N GLU A 148 2.34 -17.24 26.25
CA GLU A 148 3.73 -17.32 25.77
C GLU A 148 3.74 -17.30 24.23
N GLY A 149 4.66 -16.53 23.63
CA GLY A 149 4.89 -16.45 22.18
C GLY A 149 5.47 -17.74 21.60
N LYS A 150 4.70 -18.83 21.68
CA LYS A 150 4.97 -20.15 21.13
C LYS A 150 3.97 -20.40 20.00
N PRO A 151 4.31 -21.20 18.99
CA PRO A 151 3.32 -21.65 18.02
C PRO A 151 2.17 -22.31 18.79
N VAL A 152 0.93 -22.03 18.37
CA VAL A 152 -0.27 -22.55 19.04
C VAL A 152 -0.18 -24.07 19.09
N LYS A 153 0.14 -24.63 20.27
CA LYS A 153 0.08 -26.07 20.51
C LYS A 153 -1.34 -26.51 20.16
N ASN A 154 -1.48 -27.40 19.18
CA ASN A 154 -2.76 -27.80 18.59
C ASN A 154 -3.84 -28.14 19.65
N LEU A 155 -4.61 -27.12 20.04
CA LEU A 155 -5.85 -27.25 20.79
C LEU A 155 -6.87 -27.81 19.80
N GLY A 156 -7.03 -29.12 19.83
CA GLY A 156 -7.50 -29.91 18.69
C GLY A 156 -8.83 -29.45 18.10
N GLY A 157 -8.90 -29.44 16.76
CA GLY A 157 -10.17 -29.38 16.02
C GLY A 157 -10.82 -28.00 15.84
N ASN A 158 -10.41 -26.97 16.61
CA ASN A 158 -10.91 -25.60 16.42
C ASN A 158 -10.29 -24.94 15.18
N LYS A 159 -10.77 -25.35 13.99
CA LYS A 159 -10.67 -24.53 12.76
C LYS A 159 -11.23 -23.13 13.05
N ILE A 160 -10.58 -22.10 12.50
CA ILE A 160 -11.17 -20.76 12.44
C ILE A 160 -12.48 -20.86 11.65
N LYS A 161 -13.58 -20.36 12.23
CA LYS A 161 -14.93 -20.47 11.66
C LYS A 161 -15.25 -19.23 10.84
N GLU A 162 -14.70 -19.17 9.62
CA GLU A 162 -15.12 -18.22 8.59
C GLU A 162 -16.62 -18.35 8.27
N GLU A 163 -17.25 -17.26 7.82
CA GLU A 163 -18.66 -17.23 7.39
C GLU A 163 -18.96 -18.16 6.19
N PHE A 164 -17.92 -18.52 5.43
CA PHE A 164 -18.03 -19.14 4.10
C PHE A 164 -17.10 -20.35 4.00
N GLU A 165 -17.66 -21.55 3.81
CA GLU A 165 -16.89 -22.79 3.73
C GLU A 165 -16.26 -22.96 2.34
N MET A 166 -14.92 -22.95 2.29
CA MET A 166 -14.12 -23.13 1.07
C MET A 166 -13.32 -24.45 1.13
N ASN A 167 -12.89 -24.98 -0.01
CA ASN A 167 -12.08 -26.21 -0.07
C ASN A 167 -10.61 -26.00 0.34
N TRP A 168 -10.21 -24.77 0.65
CA TRP A 168 -8.89 -24.40 1.14
C TRP A 168 -8.98 -23.85 2.56
N ASP A 169 -7.96 -24.12 3.38
CA ASP A 169 -7.77 -23.46 4.67
C ASP A 169 -7.27 -22.03 4.45
N ILE A 170 -7.93 -21.05 5.09
CA ILE A 170 -7.60 -19.64 4.98
C ILE A 170 -6.24 -19.32 5.63
N VAL A 171 -5.85 -20.06 6.68
CA VAL A 171 -4.55 -19.86 7.36
C VAL A 171 -3.40 -20.26 6.45
N GLN A 172 -3.48 -21.45 5.83
CA GLN A 172 -2.56 -21.88 4.78
C GLN A 172 -2.54 -20.92 3.59
N ALA A 173 -3.71 -20.56 3.03
CA ALA A 173 -3.77 -19.68 1.86
C ALA A 173 -3.15 -18.28 2.14
N LEU A 174 -3.40 -17.72 3.33
CA LEU A 174 -2.83 -16.44 3.75
C LEU A 174 -1.31 -16.54 3.96
N SER A 175 -0.82 -17.64 4.55
CA SER A 175 0.61 -17.93 4.71
C SER A 175 1.32 -18.08 3.36
N GLU A 176 0.75 -18.82 2.42
CA GLU A 176 1.28 -18.98 1.04
C GLU A 176 1.37 -17.64 0.28
N ILE A 177 0.43 -16.72 0.49
CA ILE A 177 0.38 -15.42 -0.19
C ILE A 177 1.35 -14.41 0.42
N THR A 178 1.46 -14.37 1.75
CA THR A 178 2.19 -13.33 2.49
C THR A 178 3.60 -13.76 2.93
N ASN A 179 3.94 -15.05 2.78
CA ASN A 179 5.18 -15.65 3.30
C ASN A 179 5.36 -15.48 4.84
N VAL A 180 4.25 -15.28 5.56
CA VAL A 180 4.18 -15.23 7.03
C VAL A 180 3.86 -16.62 7.58
N GLU A 181 4.40 -16.97 8.75
CA GLU A 181 4.23 -18.29 9.35
C GLU A 181 2.75 -18.60 9.68
N PRO A 182 2.24 -19.83 9.45
CA PRO A 182 0.82 -20.15 9.64
C PRO A 182 0.27 -19.85 11.05
N TRP A 183 1.09 -20.03 12.10
CA TRP A 183 0.67 -19.75 13.47
C TRP A 183 0.50 -18.24 13.74
N VAL A 184 1.30 -17.39 13.06
CA VAL A 184 1.14 -15.93 13.07
C VAL A 184 -0.10 -15.54 12.29
N CYS A 185 -0.33 -16.11 11.10
CA CYS A 185 -1.56 -15.88 10.34
C CYS A 185 -2.83 -16.20 11.15
N ALA A 186 -2.85 -17.33 11.87
CA ALA A 186 -3.97 -17.70 12.74
C ALA A 186 -4.18 -16.72 13.91
N ASN A 187 -3.10 -16.23 14.54
CA ASN A 187 -3.18 -15.20 15.57
C ASN A 187 -3.68 -13.87 15.00
N LEU A 188 -3.22 -13.47 13.82
CA LEU A 188 -3.63 -12.21 13.17
C LEU A 188 -5.08 -12.21 12.76
N ILE A 189 -5.59 -13.31 12.18
CA ILE A 189 -7.02 -13.46 11.87
C ILE A 189 -7.88 -13.25 13.13
N ARG A 190 -7.54 -13.93 14.24
CA ARG A 190 -8.24 -13.74 15.52
C ARG A 190 -8.11 -12.30 16.05
N LEU A 191 -6.94 -11.67 15.95
CA LEU A 191 -6.74 -10.29 16.41
C LEU A 191 -7.58 -9.29 15.60
N PHE A 192 -7.71 -9.47 14.29
CA PHE A 192 -8.58 -8.64 13.45
C PHE A 192 -10.08 -8.91 13.68
N GLU A 193 -10.48 -10.18 13.91
CA GLU A 193 -11.85 -10.55 14.33
C GLU A 193 -12.23 -9.96 15.69
N GLU A 194 -11.28 -9.85 16.61
CA GLU A 194 -11.43 -9.18 17.91
C GLU A 194 -11.41 -7.64 17.80
N GLU A 195 -11.50 -7.05 16.61
CA GLU A 195 -11.43 -5.60 16.34
C GLU A 195 -10.16 -4.93 16.92
N ASN A 196 -9.00 -5.59 16.86
CA ASN A 196 -7.73 -4.95 17.19
C ASN A 196 -7.18 -4.19 15.98
N THR A 197 -6.78 -2.93 16.19
CA THR A 197 -6.19 -2.05 15.17
C THR A 197 -4.72 -2.39 14.92
N ILE A 198 -4.21 -2.08 13.73
CA ILE A 198 -2.79 -2.30 13.39
C ILE A 198 -1.84 -1.62 14.39
N PRO A 199 -2.03 -0.36 14.81
CA PRO A 199 -1.12 0.26 15.78
C PRO A 199 -1.15 -0.43 17.14
N PHE A 200 -2.34 -0.86 17.61
CA PHE A 200 -2.48 -1.60 18.87
C PHE A 200 -1.77 -2.96 18.81
N ILE A 201 -1.96 -3.71 17.72
CA ILE A 201 -1.29 -5.00 17.48
C ILE A 201 0.23 -4.81 17.45
N ALA A 202 0.72 -3.87 16.64
CA ALA A 202 2.14 -3.59 16.43
C ALA A 202 2.89 -3.10 17.69
N ARG A 203 2.18 -2.50 18.66
CA ARG A 203 2.78 -2.03 19.92
C ARG A 203 2.60 -3.03 21.07
N TYR A 204 1.41 -3.56 21.28
CA TYR A 204 1.04 -4.29 22.51
C TYR A 204 0.85 -5.81 22.33
N ARG A 205 0.95 -6.35 21.09
CA ARG A 205 0.78 -7.79 20.80
C ARG A 205 1.93 -8.39 19.99
N LYS A 206 3.13 -7.79 20.06
CA LYS A 206 4.33 -8.16 19.28
C LYS A 206 4.70 -9.65 19.36
N GLU A 207 4.51 -10.25 20.53
CA GLU A 207 4.73 -11.66 20.83
C GLU A 207 3.79 -12.62 20.08
N LEU A 208 2.55 -12.20 19.78
CA LEU A 208 1.58 -13.02 19.06
C LEU A 208 1.80 -13.00 17.54
N ILE A 209 2.55 -12.01 17.05
CA ILE A 209 2.73 -11.70 15.63
C ILE A 209 4.17 -11.94 15.13
N ASN A 210 5.01 -12.59 15.93
CA ASN A 210 6.45 -12.77 15.65
C ASN A 210 7.17 -11.46 15.25
N ASN A 211 6.89 -10.37 15.97
CA ASN A 211 7.48 -9.03 15.76
C ASN A 211 7.30 -8.40 14.35
N LEU A 212 6.26 -8.78 13.61
CA LEU A 212 5.92 -8.11 12.33
C LEU A 212 5.69 -6.59 12.50
N GLU A 213 6.21 -5.82 11.56
CA GLU A 213 6.03 -4.37 11.46
C GLU A 213 4.66 -4.00 10.86
N ALA A 214 4.23 -2.74 11.04
CA ALA A 214 2.91 -2.27 10.61
C ALA A 214 2.65 -2.44 9.10
N ASP A 215 3.68 -2.33 8.25
CA ASP A 215 3.58 -2.61 6.81
C ASP A 215 3.17 -4.05 6.52
N ALA A 216 3.84 -5.03 7.14
CA ALA A 216 3.50 -6.44 6.97
C ALA A 216 2.11 -6.78 7.55
N LEU A 217 1.69 -6.09 8.62
CA LEU A 217 0.32 -6.21 9.14
C LEU A 217 -0.73 -5.71 8.15
N ARG A 218 -0.45 -4.64 7.39
CA ARG A 218 -1.32 -4.14 6.30
C ARG A 218 -1.39 -5.15 5.14
N GLU A 219 -0.26 -5.71 4.74
CA GLU A 219 -0.18 -6.72 3.68
C GLU A 219 -1.01 -7.97 4.04
N VAL A 220 -0.88 -8.46 5.28
CA VAL A 220 -1.68 -9.61 5.78
C VAL A 220 -3.17 -9.25 5.88
N GLN A 221 -3.53 -8.06 6.37
CA GLN A 221 -4.93 -7.63 6.44
C GLN A 221 -5.56 -7.55 5.03
N HIS A 222 -4.85 -6.98 4.06
CA HIS A 222 -5.33 -6.87 2.68
C HIS A 222 -5.51 -8.25 2.03
N ALA A 223 -4.54 -9.16 2.18
CA ALA A 223 -4.65 -10.51 1.65
C ALA A 223 -5.82 -11.30 2.28
N LEU A 224 -6.10 -11.10 3.57
CA LEU A 224 -7.26 -11.67 4.25
C LEU A 224 -8.59 -11.11 3.70
N GLU A 225 -8.68 -9.79 3.49
CA GLU A 225 -9.85 -9.12 2.89
C GLU A 225 -10.10 -9.57 1.44
N GLU A 226 -9.03 -9.78 0.65
CA GLU A 226 -9.10 -10.37 -0.70
C GLU A 226 -9.66 -11.80 -0.66
N LEU A 227 -9.13 -12.68 0.20
CA LEU A 227 -9.59 -14.07 0.35
C LEU A 227 -11.06 -14.14 0.81
N ARG A 228 -11.45 -13.34 1.80
CA ARG A 228 -12.85 -13.23 2.28
C ARG A 228 -13.77 -12.70 1.18
N THR A 229 -13.31 -11.73 0.39
CA THR A 229 -14.03 -11.20 -0.78
C THR A 229 -14.24 -12.27 -1.86
N VAL A 230 -13.25 -13.12 -2.12
CA VAL A 230 -13.39 -14.26 -3.05
C VAL A 230 -14.42 -15.26 -2.52
N ALA A 231 -14.29 -15.71 -1.26
CA ALA A 231 -15.22 -16.68 -0.66
C ALA A 231 -16.69 -16.19 -0.68
N LYS A 232 -16.93 -14.92 -0.35
CA LYS A 232 -18.25 -14.26 -0.35
C LYS A 232 -18.86 -14.18 -1.76
N LYS A 233 -18.06 -13.84 -2.78
CA LYS A 233 -18.50 -13.80 -4.19
C LYS A 233 -18.76 -15.22 -4.73
N THR A 234 -17.92 -16.19 -4.37
CA THR A 234 -18.10 -17.61 -4.68
C THR A 234 -19.43 -18.13 -4.15
N HIS A 235 -19.76 -17.88 -2.88
CA HIS A 235 -21.03 -18.31 -2.28
C HIS A 235 -22.25 -17.63 -2.91
N SER A 236 -22.18 -16.31 -3.13
CA SER A 236 -23.22 -15.55 -3.84
C SER A 236 -23.51 -16.14 -5.22
N MET A 237 -22.48 -16.61 -5.92
CA MET A 237 -22.58 -17.23 -7.23
C MET A 237 -23.12 -18.67 -7.18
N ILE A 238 -22.69 -19.48 -6.21
CA ILE A 238 -23.23 -20.83 -5.98
C ILE A 238 -24.75 -20.75 -5.73
N GLN A 239 -25.19 -19.78 -4.91
CA GLN A 239 -26.62 -19.53 -4.68
C GLN A 239 -27.36 -19.14 -5.97
N LYS A 240 -26.79 -18.28 -6.82
CA LYS A 240 -27.38 -17.94 -8.14
C LYS A 240 -27.48 -19.18 -9.04
N LEU A 241 -26.41 -19.96 -9.18
CA LEU A 241 -26.37 -21.15 -10.03
C LEU A 241 -27.32 -22.25 -9.56
N LYS A 242 -27.51 -22.39 -8.24
CA LYS A 242 -28.51 -23.27 -7.63
C LYS A 242 -29.93 -22.84 -7.96
N LYS A 243 -30.25 -21.54 -7.87
CA LYS A 243 -31.54 -20.96 -8.28
C LYS A 243 -31.81 -21.12 -9.79
N GLU A 244 -30.76 -21.07 -10.62
CA GLU A 244 -30.87 -21.29 -12.06
C GLU A 244 -30.90 -22.78 -12.50
N GLY A 245 -30.77 -23.73 -11.56
CA GLY A 245 -30.75 -25.17 -11.86
C GLY A 245 -29.50 -25.66 -12.61
N LYS A 246 -28.42 -24.86 -12.65
CA LYS A 246 -27.21 -25.10 -13.48
C LYS A 246 -25.99 -25.60 -12.69
N LEU A 247 -26.14 -25.79 -11.38
CA LEU A 247 -25.06 -26.19 -10.48
C LEU A 247 -24.82 -27.70 -10.52
N SER A 248 -23.72 -28.14 -11.14
CA SER A 248 -23.23 -29.53 -11.05
C SER A 248 -22.24 -29.72 -9.89
N SER A 249 -22.03 -30.96 -9.46
CA SER A 249 -21.06 -31.31 -8.41
C SER A 249 -19.62 -30.91 -8.78
N CYS A 250 -19.23 -31.11 -10.03
CA CYS A 250 -17.93 -30.68 -10.56
C CYS A 250 -17.79 -29.15 -10.55
N LEU A 251 -18.83 -28.41 -10.98
CA LEU A 251 -18.83 -26.95 -10.95
C LEU A 251 -18.76 -26.41 -9.51
N LEU A 252 -19.50 -27.00 -8.57
CA LEU A 252 -19.45 -26.66 -7.15
C LEU A 252 -18.03 -26.82 -6.59
N LYS A 253 -17.38 -27.96 -6.85
CA LYS A 253 -15.99 -28.20 -6.42
C LYS A 253 -15.00 -27.22 -7.08
N GLY A 254 -15.19 -26.87 -8.35
CA GLY A 254 -14.39 -25.86 -9.03
C GLY A 254 -14.51 -24.47 -8.41
N LEU A 255 -15.73 -24.03 -8.12
CA LEU A 255 -16.02 -22.73 -7.49
C LEU A 255 -15.42 -22.64 -6.08
N LEU A 256 -15.62 -23.67 -5.24
CA LEU A 256 -15.09 -23.73 -3.88
C LEU A 256 -13.56 -23.88 -3.80
N ASN A 257 -12.89 -24.18 -4.92
CA ASN A 257 -11.42 -24.19 -5.01
C ASN A 257 -10.82 -22.81 -5.35
N CYS A 258 -11.60 -21.86 -5.88
CA CYS A 258 -11.07 -20.57 -6.35
C CYS A 258 -10.46 -19.78 -5.19
N ARG A 259 -9.23 -19.30 -5.36
CA ARG A 259 -8.49 -18.43 -4.43
C ARG A 259 -8.40 -16.98 -4.94
N THR A 260 -8.62 -16.74 -6.24
CA THR A 260 -8.62 -15.39 -6.84
C THR A 260 -9.94 -15.02 -7.51
N LEU A 261 -10.13 -13.73 -7.80
CA LEU A 261 -11.31 -13.25 -8.53
C LEU A 261 -11.25 -13.63 -10.02
N GLU A 262 -10.05 -13.72 -10.60
CA GLU A 262 -9.80 -14.14 -11.98
C GLU A 262 -10.17 -15.61 -12.21
N GLU A 263 -9.83 -16.50 -11.26
CA GLU A 263 -10.26 -17.90 -11.27
C GLU A 263 -11.78 -18.01 -11.20
N LEU A 264 -12.40 -17.28 -10.27
CA LEU A 264 -13.86 -17.24 -10.15
C LEU A 264 -14.52 -16.70 -11.42
N ASP A 265 -13.93 -15.68 -12.06
CA ASP A 265 -14.43 -15.13 -13.34
C ASP A 265 -14.29 -16.15 -14.49
N HIS A 266 -13.18 -16.88 -14.54
CA HIS A 266 -12.94 -17.94 -15.53
C HIS A 266 -13.95 -19.09 -15.38
N VAL A 267 -14.07 -19.67 -14.18
CA VAL A 267 -14.98 -20.81 -13.90
C VAL A 267 -16.44 -20.41 -14.13
N SER A 268 -16.81 -19.16 -13.81
CA SER A 268 -18.18 -18.65 -13.96
C SER A 268 -18.56 -18.15 -15.34
N SER A 269 -17.58 -17.83 -16.19
CA SER A 269 -17.78 -17.25 -17.53
C SER A 269 -18.88 -17.92 -18.38
N PRO A 270 -19.01 -19.27 -18.43
CA PRO A 270 -20.05 -19.95 -19.21
C PRO A 270 -21.49 -19.69 -18.74
N TYR A 271 -21.68 -19.15 -17.53
CA TYR A 271 -22.97 -18.98 -16.86
C TYR A 271 -23.38 -17.50 -16.72
N LYS A 272 -22.59 -16.56 -17.26
CA LYS A 272 -22.92 -15.13 -17.21
C LYS A 272 -24.13 -14.80 -18.09
N THR A 273 -25.17 -14.23 -17.46
CA THR A 273 -26.39 -13.71 -18.09
C THR A 273 -26.05 -12.70 -19.19
N GLY A 274 -26.54 -12.94 -20.41
CA GLY A 274 -26.25 -12.12 -21.60
C GLY A 274 -25.27 -12.75 -22.60
N SER A 275 -24.60 -13.85 -22.25
CA SER A 275 -23.80 -14.64 -23.21
C SER A 275 -24.69 -15.23 -24.31
N LYS A 276 -24.26 -15.15 -25.59
CA LYS A 276 -24.94 -15.79 -26.74
C LYS A 276 -24.72 -17.32 -26.81
N GLY A 277 -24.42 -17.95 -25.68
CA GLY A 277 -23.86 -19.30 -25.59
C GLY A 277 -22.43 -19.39 -26.15
N THR A 278 -21.55 -20.15 -25.49
CA THR A 278 -20.23 -20.51 -26.05
C THR A 278 -20.41 -21.39 -27.30
N LYS A 279 -19.39 -21.46 -28.16
CA LYS A 279 -19.40 -22.39 -29.31
C LYS A 279 -19.69 -23.83 -28.86
N ALA A 280 -19.08 -24.26 -27.76
CA ALA A 280 -19.30 -25.56 -27.15
C ALA A 280 -20.75 -25.76 -26.67
N GLN A 281 -21.34 -24.79 -25.96
CA GLN A 281 -22.74 -24.87 -25.52
C GLN A 281 -23.70 -25.07 -26.71
N ARG A 282 -23.46 -24.41 -27.86
CA ARG A 282 -24.27 -24.63 -29.07
C ARG A 282 -24.07 -26.02 -29.68
N ALA A 283 -22.84 -26.53 -29.71
CA ALA A 283 -22.56 -27.90 -30.17
C ALA A 283 -23.18 -28.97 -29.23
N LYS A 284 -23.19 -28.72 -27.91
CA LYS A 284 -23.90 -29.56 -26.92
C LYS A 284 -25.41 -29.56 -27.17
N GLN A 285 -26.01 -28.39 -27.46
CA GLN A 285 -27.42 -28.27 -27.84
C GLN A 285 -27.77 -29.00 -29.16
N LEU A 286 -26.80 -29.21 -30.06
CA LEU A 286 -26.95 -30.04 -31.25
C LEU A 286 -26.76 -31.55 -31.00
N GLY A 287 -26.50 -31.96 -29.75
CA GLY A 287 -26.33 -33.37 -29.36
C GLY A 287 -24.94 -33.95 -29.62
N LEU A 288 -23.91 -33.12 -29.85
CA LEU A 288 -22.54 -33.59 -30.14
C LEU A 288 -21.69 -33.93 -28.89
N GLU A 289 -22.26 -33.81 -27.69
CA GLU A 289 -21.54 -34.10 -26.44
C GLU A 289 -21.13 -35.57 -26.27
N PRO A 290 -21.98 -36.58 -26.57
CA PRO A 290 -21.57 -37.98 -26.49
C PRO A 290 -20.40 -38.28 -27.45
N ALA A 291 -20.43 -37.76 -28.69
CA ALA A 291 -19.34 -37.95 -29.65
C ALA A 291 -17.99 -37.42 -29.13
N ALA A 292 -17.99 -36.25 -28.48
CA ALA A 292 -16.77 -35.68 -27.88
C ALA A 292 -16.27 -36.51 -26.68
N LEU A 293 -17.15 -37.05 -25.84
CA LEU A 293 -16.77 -37.90 -24.72
C LEU A 293 -16.28 -39.29 -25.17
N SER A 294 -16.95 -39.90 -26.15
CA SER A 294 -16.53 -41.17 -26.76
C SER A 294 -15.14 -41.08 -27.38
N LEU A 295 -14.77 -39.96 -28.00
CA LEU A 295 -13.42 -39.75 -28.56
C LEU A 295 -12.31 -39.85 -27.50
N LEU A 296 -12.58 -39.40 -26.28
CA LEU A 296 -11.64 -39.45 -25.16
C LEU A 296 -11.64 -40.80 -24.42
N GLN A 297 -12.78 -41.49 -24.38
CA GLN A 297 -12.98 -42.71 -23.58
C GLN A 297 -12.84 -44.00 -24.39
N ASN A 298 -13.69 -44.18 -25.41
CA ASN A 298 -13.79 -45.38 -26.26
C ASN A 298 -13.82 -44.98 -27.76
N PRO A 299 -12.69 -44.51 -28.34
CA PRO A 299 -12.66 -43.99 -29.72
C PRO A 299 -12.88 -45.05 -30.81
N VAL A 300 -12.84 -46.34 -30.48
CA VAL A 300 -12.97 -47.45 -31.43
C VAL A 300 -14.38 -47.52 -32.02
N GLU A 301 -15.40 -47.35 -31.18
CA GLU A 301 -16.82 -47.42 -31.53
C GLU A 301 -17.36 -46.09 -32.11
N LEU A 302 -16.58 -45.00 -32.02
CA LEU A 302 -17.02 -43.69 -32.48
C LEU A 302 -17.17 -43.65 -34.00
N ASN A 303 -18.40 -43.33 -34.42
CA ASN A 303 -18.74 -42.97 -35.79
C ASN A 303 -19.32 -41.55 -35.79
N LEU A 304 -18.66 -40.60 -36.46
CA LEU A 304 -19.14 -39.21 -36.57
C LEU A 304 -20.20 -39.02 -37.66
N PHE A 305 -20.30 -39.93 -38.65
CA PHE A 305 -21.26 -39.82 -39.74
C PHE A 305 -22.71 -39.98 -39.28
N SER A 306 -22.98 -40.69 -38.18
CA SER A 306 -24.32 -40.86 -37.59
C SER A 306 -24.92 -39.57 -36.99
N TYR A 307 -24.10 -38.53 -36.79
CA TYR A 307 -24.54 -37.23 -36.28
C TYR A 307 -24.91 -36.23 -37.39
N ILE A 308 -24.68 -36.58 -38.67
CA ILE A 308 -24.99 -35.70 -39.81
C ILE A 308 -26.50 -35.58 -39.99
N ARG A 309 -27.00 -34.34 -40.10
CA ARG A 309 -28.40 -33.99 -40.35
C ARG A 309 -28.44 -32.86 -41.38
N PRO A 310 -28.61 -33.14 -42.69
CA PRO A 310 -28.47 -32.13 -43.76
C PRO A 310 -29.31 -30.86 -43.55
N ASN A 311 -30.51 -31.00 -43.00
CA ASN A 311 -31.44 -29.88 -42.76
C ASN A 311 -31.16 -29.10 -41.46
N THR A 312 -30.12 -29.46 -40.68
CA THR A 312 -29.78 -28.82 -39.39
C THR A 312 -28.43 -28.11 -39.49
N LYS A 313 -28.45 -26.77 -39.44
CA LYS A 313 -27.24 -25.94 -39.48
C LYS A 313 -26.34 -26.19 -38.26
N GLY A 314 -25.10 -26.59 -38.50
CA GLY A 314 -24.16 -27.09 -37.50
C GLY A 314 -24.04 -28.62 -37.45
N LEU A 315 -24.82 -29.34 -38.27
CA LEU A 315 -24.77 -30.79 -38.47
C LEU A 315 -24.87 -31.17 -39.97
N ALA A 316 -24.84 -30.20 -40.90
CA ALA A 316 -25.26 -30.42 -42.28
C ALA A 316 -24.30 -31.32 -43.08
N ASN A 317 -23.05 -31.43 -42.63
CA ASN A 317 -21.99 -32.27 -43.20
C ASN A 317 -20.97 -32.67 -42.13
N ILE A 318 -20.05 -33.59 -42.48
CA ILE A 318 -19.03 -34.11 -41.56
C ILE A 318 -18.10 -33.01 -41.00
N GLN A 319 -17.83 -31.94 -41.74
CA GLN A 319 -16.95 -30.85 -41.29
C GLN A 319 -17.62 -29.97 -40.23
N GLU A 320 -18.94 -29.73 -40.33
CA GLU A 320 -19.71 -29.07 -39.28
C GLU A 320 -19.76 -29.92 -38.00
N VAL A 321 -19.90 -31.25 -38.14
CA VAL A 321 -19.86 -32.20 -37.01
C VAL A 321 -18.46 -32.24 -36.37
N GLU A 322 -17.38 -32.40 -37.15
CA GLU A 322 -15.99 -32.32 -36.66
C GLU A 322 -15.75 -31.00 -35.92
N ALA A 323 -16.14 -29.85 -36.51
CA ALA A 323 -15.98 -28.56 -35.87
C ALA A 323 -16.82 -28.42 -34.59
N GLY A 324 -18.03 -28.98 -34.55
CA GLY A 324 -18.86 -29.01 -33.35
C GLY A 324 -18.21 -29.78 -32.21
N VAL A 325 -17.70 -31.00 -32.50
CA VAL A 325 -16.94 -31.82 -31.56
C VAL A 325 -15.64 -31.12 -31.13
N GLN A 326 -14.90 -30.51 -32.06
CA GLN A 326 -13.69 -29.73 -31.79
C GLN A 326 -13.95 -28.61 -30.77
N HIS A 327 -15.04 -27.85 -30.93
CA HIS A 327 -15.38 -26.78 -29.99
C HIS A 327 -15.75 -27.31 -28.59
N ILE A 328 -16.34 -28.51 -28.46
CA ILE A 328 -16.61 -29.15 -27.17
C ILE A 328 -15.31 -29.61 -26.51
N LEU A 329 -14.47 -30.35 -27.25
CA LEU A 329 -13.16 -30.81 -26.75
C LEU A 329 -12.29 -29.63 -26.30
N ALA A 330 -12.23 -28.55 -27.09
CA ALA A 330 -11.48 -27.35 -26.73
C ALA A 330 -12.00 -26.65 -25.46
N ASP A 331 -13.31 -26.70 -25.20
CA ASP A 331 -13.95 -26.14 -23.99
C ASP A 331 -13.79 -27.04 -22.76
N ILE A 332 -13.56 -28.34 -22.94
CA ILE A 332 -13.13 -29.28 -21.90
C ILE A 332 -11.65 -29.01 -21.55
N PHE A 333 -10.76 -29.03 -22.54
CA PHE A 333 -9.30 -28.90 -22.32
C PHE A 333 -8.94 -27.57 -21.67
N ALA A 334 -9.60 -26.47 -22.06
CA ALA A 334 -9.33 -25.13 -21.51
C ALA A 334 -9.90 -24.88 -20.11
N LYS A 335 -10.57 -25.86 -19.49
CA LYS A 335 -11.12 -25.79 -18.11
C LYS A 335 -10.59 -26.88 -17.19
N ASP A 336 -9.80 -27.80 -17.72
CA ASP A 336 -9.20 -28.88 -16.94
C ASP A 336 -8.07 -28.34 -16.05
N LYS A 337 -8.12 -28.71 -14.76
CA LYS A 337 -7.15 -28.22 -13.77
C LYS A 337 -5.73 -28.58 -14.19
N ASP A 338 -5.46 -29.86 -14.45
CA ASP A 338 -4.08 -30.33 -14.65
C ASP A 338 -3.51 -29.75 -15.96
N THR A 339 -4.35 -29.52 -16.97
CA THR A 339 -3.99 -28.80 -18.21
C THR A 339 -3.63 -27.33 -17.96
N LEU A 340 -4.39 -26.61 -17.12
CA LEU A 340 -4.10 -25.22 -16.77
C LEU A 340 -2.88 -25.07 -15.84
N ASP A 341 -2.71 -25.98 -14.88
CA ASP A 341 -1.57 -25.98 -13.96
C ASP A 341 -0.26 -26.31 -14.70
N PHE A 342 -0.30 -27.26 -15.66
CA PHE A 342 0.85 -27.57 -16.51
C PHE A 342 1.29 -26.37 -17.36
N ILE A 343 0.37 -25.69 -18.04
CA ILE A 343 0.74 -24.54 -18.88
C ILE A 343 1.23 -23.34 -18.07
N ARG A 344 0.65 -23.09 -16.89
CA ARG A 344 1.14 -22.06 -15.96
C ARG A 344 2.55 -22.36 -15.48
N LYS A 345 2.86 -23.63 -15.17
CA LYS A 345 4.22 -24.09 -14.82
C LYS A 345 5.22 -23.92 -15.97
N LEU A 346 4.84 -24.27 -17.21
CA LEU A 346 5.69 -23.99 -18.39
C LEU A 346 5.95 -22.49 -18.54
N CYS A 347 4.91 -21.66 -18.43
CA CYS A 347 5.04 -20.21 -18.50
C CYS A 347 5.99 -19.64 -17.44
N GLN A 348 5.95 -20.16 -16.20
CA GLN A 348 6.89 -19.79 -15.13
C GLN A 348 8.37 -20.12 -15.47
N GLN A 349 8.62 -21.13 -16.30
CA GLN A 349 9.97 -21.60 -16.66
C GLN A 349 10.51 -20.98 -17.96
N ARG A 350 9.72 -20.17 -18.68
CA ARG A 350 10.05 -19.68 -20.03
C ARG A 350 10.13 -18.15 -20.08
N TYR A 351 10.71 -17.60 -21.15
CA TYR A 351 10.79 -16.15 -21.35
C TYR A 351 9.44 -15.66 -21.90
N ILE A 352 8.70 -14.87 -21.12
CA ILE A 352 7.47 -14.20 -21.56
C ILE A 352 7.73 -12.70 -21.54
N SER A 353 7.38 -12.00 -22.62
CA SER A 353 7.56 -10.56 -22.72
C SER A 353 6.24 -9.80 -22.68
N ILE A 354 6.28 -8.63 -22.06
CA ILE A 354 5.31 -7.56 -22.29
C ILE A 354 5.94 -6.56 -23.26
N GLN A 355 5.15 -6.09 -24.20
CA GLN A 355 5.57 -5.23 -25.31
C GLN A 355 4.59 -4.05 -25.43
N SER A 356 5.11 -2.85 -25.65
CA SER A 356 4.31 -1.67 -25.98
C SER A 356 4.77 -1.04 -27.28
N THR A 357 3.81 -0.71 -28.13
CA THR A 357 4.02 -0.05 -29.43
C THR A 357 3.19 1.22 -29.51
N LEU A 358 3.65 2.27 -30.21
CA LEU A 358 2.85 3.46 -30.50
C LEU A 358 1.51 3.09 -31.18
N ALA A 359 0.41 3.66 -30.70
CA ALA A 359 -0.92 3.38 -31.22
C ALA A 359 -1.15 4.05 -32.60
N LYS A 360 -1.85 3.36 -33.51
CA LYS A 360 -2.14 3.84 -34.88
C LYS A 360 -3.08 5.06 -34.97
N VAL A 361 -3.48 5.61 -33.83
CA VAL A 361 -4.40 6.76 -33.69
C VAL A 361 -3.66 7.99 -33.16
N SER A 362 -2.83 7.82 -32.14
CA SER A 362 -1.97 8.90 -31.60
C SER A 362 -1.02 9.45 -32.67
N SER A 363 -0.53 8.60 -33.58
CA SER A 363 0.28 8.99 -34.75
C SER A 363 -0.45 9.80 -35.84
N LYS A 364 -1.66 10.30 -35.57
CA LYS A 364 -2.44 11.16 -36.50
C LYS A 364 -3.15 12.35 -35.86
N THR A 365 -3.51 12.26 -34.58
CA THR A 365 -4.26 13.31 -33.86
C THR A 365 -3.84 13.45 -32.40
N GLY A 366 -2.65 12.98 -32.03
CA GLY A 366 -2.11 13.11 -30.68
C GLY A 366 -1.53 14.50 -30.41
N ASN A 367 -1.70 15.00 -29.18
CA ASN A 367 -1.02 16.20 -28.71
C ASN A 367 0.49 15.87 -28.57
N GLU A 368 1.36 16.49 -29.37
CA GLU A 368 2.77 16.04 -29.51
C GLU A 368 3.51 15.98 -28.16
N LYS A 369 3.30 16.99 -27.31
CA LYS A 369 3.85 17.09 -25.95
C LYS A 369 3.43 15.95 -25.02
N ASP A 370 2.32 15.27 -25.30
CA ASP A 370 1.86 14.11 -24.53
C ASP A 370 2.37 12.79 -25.11
N VAL A 371 2.59 12.70 -26.43
CA VAL A 371 3.19 11.53 -27.07
C VAL A 371 4.66 11.38 -26.69
N ASP A 372 5.41 12.49 -26.60
CA ASP A 372 6.84 12.53 -26.25
C ASP A 372 7.11 12.04 -24.81
N LYS A 373 6.21 12.31 -23.86
CA LYS A 373 6.27 11.80 -22.47
C LYS A 373 6.37 10.27 -22.38
N PHE A 374 5.95 9.54 -23.42
CA PHE A 374 6.01 8.08 -23.48
C PHE A 374 7.05 7.56 -24.48
N HIS A 375 8.00 8.38 -24.95
CA HIS A 375 9.00 8.00 -25.95
C HIS A 375 9.78 6.71 -25.61
N LEU A 376 10.18 6.57 -24.34
CA LEU A 376 10.84 5.35 -23.80
C LEU A 376 10.01 4.06 -23.94
N TYR A 377 8.71 4.17 -24.24
CA TYR A 377 7.75 3.06 -24.36
C TYR A 377 7.16 2.91 -25.78
N HIS A 378 7.63 3.69 -26.76
CA HIS A 378 7.15 3.64 -28.16
C HIS A 378 7.46 2.32 -28.87
N GLU A 379 8.60 1.68 -28.55
CA GLU A 379 9.04 0.36 -29.05
C GLU A 379 9.68 -0.48 -27.92
N PHE A 380 8.98 -0.59 -26.78
CA PHE A 380 9.53 -1.25 -25.58
C PHE A 380 9.14 -2.74 -25.51
N SER A 381 10.08 -3.58 -25.10
CA SER A 381 9.89 -5.03 -24.90
C SER A 381 10.72 -5.50 -23.70
N CYS A 382 10.09 -6.06 -22.67
CA CYS A 382 10.77 -6.53 -21.46
C CYS A 382 10.21 -7.87 -20.97
N ASN A 383 11.01 -8.65 -20.25
CA ASN A 383 10.55 -9.87 -19.60
C ASN A 383 9.64 -9.54 -18.41
N ILE A 384 8.51 -10.24 -18.27
CA ILE A 384 7.54 -10.00 -17.20
C ILE A 384 8.08 -10.21 -15.77
N LYS A 385 9.23 -10.89 -15.61
CA LYS A 385 9.91 -11.08 -14.32
C LYS A 385 10.89 -9.95 -13.96
N ASN A 386 11.29 -9.14 -14.95
CA ASN A 386 12.36 -8.14 -14.80
C ASN A 386 11.82 -6.70 -14.94
N ILE A 387 10.61 -6.53 -15.47
CA ILE A 387 9.96 -5.23 -15.63
C ILE A 387 9.64 -4.61 -14.26
N GLN A 388 9.88 -3.31 -14.12
CA GLN A 388 9.71 -2.60 -12.87
C GLN A 388 8.27 -2.09 -12.70
N HIS A 389 7.79 -2.01 -11.47
CA HIS A 389 6.42 -1.59 -11.15
C HIS A 389 6.04 -0.21 -11.74
N HIS A 390 6.95 0.77 -11.66
CA HIS A 390 6.75 2.09 -12.27
C HIS A 390 6.66 2.05 -13.81
N GLN A 391 7.31 1.08 -14.47
CA GLN A 391 7.21 0.88 -15.92
C GLN A 391 5.82 0.34 -16.29
N ILE A 392 5.26 -0.58 -15.48
CA ILE A 392 3.88 -1.05 -15.66
C ILE A 392 2.89 0.10 -15.52
N LEU A 393 3.01 0.96 -14.50
CA LEU A 393 2.12 2.12 -14.35
C LEU A 393 2.25 3.12 -15.51
N ALA A 394 3.47 3.42 -15.96
CA ALA A 394 3.69 4.28 -17.13
C ALA A 394 3.11 3.69 -18.43
N ILE A 395 3.27 2.38 -18.65
CA ILE A 395 2.72 1.66 -19.81
C ILE A 395 1.18 1.61 -19.75
N ASN A 396 0.60 1.33 -18.58
CA ASN A 396 -0.85 1.35 -18.35
C ASN A 396 -1.44 2.75 -18.59
N ARG A 397 -0.79 3.81 -18.10
CA ARG A 397 -1.19 5.20 -18.34
C ARG A 397 -1.14 5.55 -19.84
N GLY A 398 -0.07 5.15 -20.55
CA GLY A 398 0.05 5.35 -22.00
C GLY A 398 -1.01 4.59 -22.81
N GLU A 399 -1.43 3.40 -22.37
CA GLU A 399 -2.54 2.63 -22.95
C GLU A 399 -3.91 3.27 -22.67
N ASN A 400 -4.16 3.71 -21.44
CA ASN A 400 -5.39 4.42 -21.06
C ASN A 400 -5.58 5.74 -21.84
N LEU A 401 -4.49 6.49 -22.04
CA LEU A 401 -4.45 7.69 -22.90
C LEU A 401 -4.52 7.37 -24.40
N LYS A 402 -4.55 6.09 -24.80
CA LYS A 402 -4.57 5.60 -26.19
C LYS A 402 -3.35 6.03 -27.02
N ILE A 403 -2.24 6.35 -26.34
CA ILE A 403 -0.95 6.71 -26.93
C ILE A 403 -0.20 5.42 -27.30
N LEU A 404 -0.24 4.42 -26.43
CA LEU A 404 0.38 3.10 -26.59
C LEU A 404 -0.66 2.01 -26.89
N THR A 405 -0.19 0.85 -27.33
CA THR A 405 -0.92 -0.41 -27.42
C THR A 405 -0.05 -1.51 -26.83
N VAL A 406 -0.56 -2.25 -25.86
CA VAL A 406 0.23 -3.18 -25.05
C VAL A 406 -0.18 -4.63 -25.35
N LYS A 407 0.81 -5.53 -25.38
CA LYS A 407 0.61 -6.97 -25.59
C LYS A 407 1.51 -7.78 -24.67
N VAL A 408 1.00 -8.93 -24.22
CA VAL A 408 1.83 -10.01 -23.70
C VAL A 408 2.07 -11.01 -24.83
N ASN A 409 3.33 -11.45 -24.95
CA ASN A 409 3.79 -12.39 -25.96
C ASN A 409 4.35 -13.65 -25.28
N ILE A 410 3.70 -14.79 -25.53
CA ILE A 410 4.09 -16.10 -25.02
C ILE A 410 4.70 -16.89 -26.18
N PRO A 411 5.98 -17.33 -26.13
CA PRO A 411 6.66 -17.95 -27.27
C PRO A 411 5.98 -19.23 -27.79
N ASP A 412 6.06 -19.47 -29.10
CA ASP A 412 5.55 -20.70 -29.73
C ASP A 412 6.19 -21.98 -29.18
N GLY A 413 7.38 -21.91 -28.57
CA GLY A 413 7.95 -23.03 -27.81
C GLY A 413 7.01 -23.54 -26.70
N VAL A 414 6.39 -22.61 -25.95
CA VAL A 414 5.42 -22.93 -24.89
C VAL A 414 4.17 -23.58 -25.49
N LYS A 415 3.66 -23.02 -26.59
CA LYS A 415 2.52 -23.58 -27.34
C LYS A 415 2.80 -25.01 -27.80
N ASN A 416 3.97 -25.26 -28.38
CA ASN A 416 4.31 -26.55 -28.98
C ASN A 416 4.54 -27.61 -27.90
N GLU A 417 5.22 -27.27 -26.81
CA GLU A 417 5.43 -28.12 -25.63
C GLU A 417 4.10 -28.45 -24.93
N PHE A 418 3.23 -27.45 -24.73
CA PHE A 418 1.87 -27.62 -24.22
C PHE A 418 1.02 -28.54 -25.10
N CYS A 419 0.96 -28.27 -26.41
CA CYS A 419 0.18 -29.07 -27.36
C CYS A 419 0.68 -30.52 -27.42
N TRP A 420 2.01 -30.73 -27.38
CA TRP A 420 2.61 -32.07 -27.36
C TRP A 420 2.19 -32.86 -26.12
N TRP A 421 2.29 -32.26 -24.93
CA TRP A 421 1.90 -32.92 -23.67
C TRP A 421 0.40 -33.20 -23.61
N CYS A 422 -0.43 -32.25 -24.05
CA CYS A 422 -1.88 -32.45 -24.13
C CYS A 422 -2.25 -33.63 -25.04
N VAL A 423 -1.64 -33.73 -26.22
CA VAL A 423 -1.99 -34.75 -27.23
C VAL A 423 -1.40 -36.13 -26.93
N ASN A 424 -0.30 -36.23 -26.19
CA ASN A 424 0.38 -37.50 -25.92
C ASN A 424 0.21 -38.04 -24.51
N GLU A 425 0.21 -37.16 -23.49
CA GLU A 425 0.15 -37.56 -22.07
C GLU A 425 -1.25 -37.38 -21.48
N ARG A 426 -1.84 -36.18 -21.58
CA ARG A 426 -3.06 -35.82 -20.82
C ARG A 426 -4.36 -36.31 -21.46
N TRP A 427 -4.55 -36.08 -22.76
CA TRP A 427 -5.82 -36.32 -23.46
C TRP A 427 -5.75 -37.47 -24.47
N ARG A 428 -4.66 -38.24 -24.46
CA ARG A 428 -4.52 -39.41 -25.32
C ARG A 428 -5.37 -40.57 -24.78
N PRO A 429 -6.31 -41.13 -25.55
CA PRO A 429 -7.02 -42.33 -25.14
C PRO A 429 -6.05 -43.51 -24.98
N LYS A 430 -6.36 -44.41 -24.03
CA LYS A 430 -5.57 -45.65 -23.82
C LYS A 430 -5.75 -46.67 -24.96
N GLN A 431 -6.85 -46.58 -25.70
CA GLN A 431 -7.16 -47.42 -26.85
C GLN A 431 -6.55 -46.85 -28.14
N PHE A 432 -6.51 -47.67 -29.20
CA PHE A 432 -6.09 -47.22 -30.52
C PHE A 432 -6.99 -46.09 -31.05
N LEU A 433 -6.37 -44.99 -31.46
CA LEU A 433 -7.05 -43.81 -32.00
C LEU A 433 -6.78 -43.70 -33.51
N LYS A 434 -7.83 -43.73 -34.33
CA LYS A 434 -7.74 -43.63 -35.78
C LYS A 434 -7.04 -42.32 -36.22
N PRO A 435 -6.31 -42.27 -37.35
CA PRO A 435 -5.59 -41.08 -37.79
C PRO A 435 -6.46 -39.82 -37.93
N GLU A 436 -7.70 -39.99 -38.38
CA GLU A 436 -8.73 -38.94 -38.47
C GLU A 436 -9.08 -38.32 -37.10
N PHE A 437 -9.30 -39.16 -36.07
CA PHE A 437 -9.59 -38.69 -34.72
C PHE A 437 -8.33 -38.14 -34.01
N MET A 438 -7.14 -38.64 -34.34
CA MET A 438 -5.87 -38.06 -33.87
C MET A 438 -5.61 -36.68 -34.47
N ARG A 439 -6.00 -36.44 -35.73
CA ARG A 439 -6.04 -35.11 -36.36
C ARG A 439 -7.04 -34.19 -35.63
N LEU A 440 -8.24 -34.67 -35.34
CA LEU A 440 -9.28 -33.92 -34.61
C LEU A 440 -8.87 -33.60 -33.16
N LEU A 441 -8.18 -34.51 -32.46
CA LEU A 441 -7.62 -34.27 -31.13
C LEU A 441 -6.57 -33.14 -31.17
N ARG A 442 -5.64 -33.19 -32.12
CA ARG A 442 -4.61 -32.16 -32.34
C ARG A 442 -5.22 -30.79 -32.64
N SER A 443 -6.21 -30.71 -33.54
CA SER A 443 -6.87 -29.43 -33.87
C SER A 443 -7.73 -28.90 -32.71
N SER A 444 -8.30 -29.78 -31.88
CA SER A 444 -9.04 -29.40 -30.67
C SER A 444 -8.11 -28.79 -29.60
N VAL A 445 -6.94 -29.38 -29.37
CA VAL A 445 -5.92 -28.83 -28.47
C VAL A 445 -5.39 -27.48 -28.98
N GLU A 446 -5.15 -27.34 -30.29
CA GLU A 446 -4.65 -26.06 -30.82
C GLU A 446 -5.71 -24.94 -30.81
N ASP A 447 -6.99 -25.25 -31.03
CA ASP A 447 -8.10 -24.30 -30.83
C ASP A 447 -8.27 -23.94 -29.35
N ALA A 448 -8.13 -24.89 -28.43
CA ALA A 448 -8.11 -24.62 -26.98
C ALA A 448 -7.01 -23.61 -26.62
N TYR A 449 -5.78 -23.84 -27.08
CA TYR A 449 -4.67 -22.92 -26.87
C TYR A 449 -4.95 -21.54 -27.48
N LYS A 450 -5.17 -21.46 -28.80
CA LYS A 450 -5.28 -20.19 -29.54
C LYS A 450 -6.48 -19.34 -29.10
N ARG A 451 -7.64 -19.97 -28.84
CA ARG A 451 -8.92 -19.28 -28.66
C ARG A 451 -9.33 -19.08 -27.20
N LEU A 452 -8.84 -19.89 -26.27
CA LEU A 452 -9.27 -19.88 -24.87
C LEU A 452 -8.11 -19.66 -23.90
N ILE A 453 -7.04 -20.46 -23.99
CA ILE A 453 -5.96 -20.44 -23.00
C ILE A 453 -4.99 -19.27 -23.21
N TYR A 454 -4.57 -18.97 -24.45
CA TYR A 454 -3.69 -17.83 -24.73
C TYR A 454 -4.32 -16.48 -24.32
N PRO A 455 -5.60 -16.17 -24.67
CA PRO A 455 -6.24 -14.95 -24.18
C PRO A 455 -6.43 -14.91 -22.66
N LEU A 456 -6.65 -16.07 -22.02
CA LEU A 456 -6.69 -16.19 -20.56
C LEU A 456 -5.34 -15.82 -19.94
N LEU A 457 -4.26 -16.48 -20.35
CA LEU A 457 -2.92 -16.26 -19.82
C LEU A 457 -2.44 -14.82 -20.03
N CYS A 458 -2.66 -14.23 -21.21
CA CYS A 458 -2.32 -12.83 -21.46
C CYS A 458 -3.09 -11.87 -20.54
N ARG A 459 -4.33 -12.19 -20.19
CA ARG A 459 -5.12 -11.42 -19.20
C ARG A 459 -4.64 -11.68 -17.77
N GLU A 460 -4.34 -12.91 -17.39
CA GLU A 460 -3.76 -13.26 -16.08
C GLU A 460 -2.44 -12.49 -15.86
N PHE A 461 -1.55 -12.45 -16.86
CA PHE A 461 -0.30 -11.68 -16.79
C PHE A 461 -0.54 -10.16 -16.73
N ARG A 462 -1.46 -9.59 -17.53
CA ARG A 462 -1.76 -8.14 -17.45
C ARG A 462 -2.42 -7.76 -16.11
N SER A 463 -3.31 -8.59 -15.57
CA SER A 463 -3.94 -8.37 -14.26
C SER A 463 -2.90 -8.45 -13.15
N LYS A 464 -2.12 -9.54 -13.09
CA LYS A 464 -1.08 -9.72 -12.07
C LYS A 464 -0.03 -8.61 -12.09
N LEU A 465 0.56 -8.30 -13.25
CA LEU A 465 1.56 -7.22 -13.35
C LEU A 465 1.01 -5.87 -12.89
N THR A 466 -0.26 -5.59 -13.16
CA THR A 466 -0.91 -4.34 -12.73
C THR A 466 -1.19 -4.36 -11.23
N SER A 467 -1.74 -5.44 -10.68
CA SER A 467 -2.01 -5.59 -9.24
C SER A 467 -0.72 -5.54 -8.40
N ASP A 468 0.32 -6.26 -8.83
CA ASP A 468 1.65 -6.22 -8.18
C ASP A 468 2.24 -4.81 -8.19
N ALA A 469 2.13 -4.10 -9.33
CA ALA A 469 2.63 -2.73 -9.47
C ALA A 469 1.83 -1.69 -8.68
N GLU A 470 0.50 -1.81 -8.61
CA GLU A 470 -0.34 -0.98 -7.76
C GLU A 470 -0.04 -1.20 -6.28
N LYS A 471 0.10 -2.47 -5.84
CA LYS A 471 0.38 -2.82 -4.44
C LYS A 471 1.73 -2.26 -3.98
N GLU A 472 2.83 -2.50 -4.70
CA GLU A 472 4.14 -1.94 -4.33
C GLU A 472 4.12 -0.41 -4.33
N SER A 473 3.46 0.21 -5.32
CA SER A 473 3.39 1.69 -5.41
C SER A 473 2.61 2.29 -4.24
N VAL A 474 1.47 1.71 -3.86
CA VAL A 474 0.69 2.15 -2.70
C VAL A 474 1.45 1.96 -1.38
N MET A 475 2.20 0.87 -1.21
CA MET A 475 3.08 0.68 -0.05
C MET A 475 4.22 1.71 -0.03
N MET A 476 4.81 2.05 -1.19
CA MET A 476 5.82 3.08 -1.31
C MET A 476 5.28 4.49 -0.98
N PHE A 477 4.07 4.83 -1.44
CA PHE A 477 3.37 6.05 -1.05
C PHE A 477 3.08 6.12 0.45
N GLY A 478 2.70 4.99 1.07
CA GLY A 478 2.55 4.86 2.51
C GLY A 478 3.85 5.16 3.27
N ARG A 479 4.97 4.60 2.81
CA ARG A 479 6.31 4.86 3.39
C ARG A 479 6.73 6.34 3.27
N ASN A 480 6.45 6.97 2.12
CA ASN A 480 6.72 8.40 1.92
C ASN A 480 5.88 9.28 2.86
N LEU A 481 4.58 9.00 2.98
CA LEU A 481 3.69 9.71 3.90
C LEU A 481 4.17 9.54 5.35
N ARG A 482 4.56 8.32 5.74
CA ARG A 482 5.10 8.01 7.07
C ARG A 482 6.36 8.82 7.38
N GLN A 483 7.31 8.91 6.44
CA GLN A 483 8.52 9.74 6.60
C GLN A 483 8.14 11.22 6.79
N LEU A 484 7.20 11.74 6.00
CA LEU A 484 6.78 13.14 6.06
C LEU A 484 6.07 13.47 7.38
N LEU A 485 5.10 12.66 7.81
CA LEU A 485 4.34 12.86 9.06
C LEU A 485 5.22 12.76 10.32
N LEU A 486 6.27 11.92 10.28
CA LEU A 486 7.20 11.72 11.39
C LEU A 486 8.41 12.66 11.34
N THR A 487 8.45 13.65 10.45
CA THR A 487 9.42 14.76 10.46
C THR A 487 9.47 15.42 11.86
N SER A 488 10.67 15.75 12.34
CA SER A 488 10.88 16.37 13.65
C SER A 488 10.21 17.75 13.76
N PRO A 489 9.37 18.01 14.78
CA PRO A 489 8.74 19.30 15.00
C PRO A 489 9.72 20.37 15.49
N VAL A 490 9.49 21.63 15.14
CA VAL A 490 10.29 22.80 15.59
C VAL A 490 9.45 23.68 16.51
N ARG A 491 9.30 23.23 17.75
CA ARG A 491 8.49 23.89 18.79
C ARG A 491 9.18 25.13 19.38
N GLY A 492 8.39 26.02 19.98
CA GLY A 492 8.92 27.12 20.81
C GLY A 492 9.49 28.34 20.06
N ARG A 493 9.28 28.45 18.75
CA ARG A 493 9.79 29.58 17.93
C ARG A 493 8.65 30.31 17.22
N ALA A 494 8.79 31.62 17.03
CA ALA A 494 7.98 32.35 16.06
C ALA A 494 8.51 32.05 14.64
N LEU A 495 7.60 31.83 13.69
CA LEU A 495 7.92 31.43 12.31
C LEU A 495 7.18 32.34 11.31
N MET A 496 7.85 32.77 10.24
CA MET A 496 7.24 33.43 9.09
C MET A 496 7.07 32.42 7.95
N GLY A 497 5.83 31.99 7.69
CA GLY A 497 5.46 31.27 6.49
C GLY A 497 5.40 32.18 5.27
N VAL A 498 5.91 31.70 4.15
CA VAL A 498 5.95 32.37 2.84
C VAL A 498 5.37 31.40 1.80
N ASP A 499 4.22 31.75 1.25
CA ASP A 499 3.60 31.09 0.10
C ASP A 499 4.04 31.83 -1.18
N PRO A 500 4.95 31.28 -2.01
CA PRO A 500 5.56 32.01 -3.12
C PRO A 500 4.58 32.37 -4.24
N GLY A 501 4.91 33.39 -5.04
CA GLY A 501 4.14 33.70 -6.24
C GLY A 501 4.59 34.96 -6.97
N TYR A 502 4.45 34.94 -8.30
CA TYR A 502 4.76 36.08 -9.18
C TYR A 502 3.64 37.14 -9.18
N LYS A 503 2.62 36.98 -10.04
CA LYS A 503 1.60 38.01 -10.32
C LYS A 503 0.75 38.39 -9.10
N HIS A 504 0.41 37.41 -8.26
CA HIS A 504 -0.45 37.58 -7.07
C HIS A 504 0.36 37.79 -5.78
N GLY A 505 1.65 38.14 -5.90
CA GLY A 505 2.57 38.29 -4.79
C GLY A 505 2.87 36.97 -4.05
N CYS A 506 3.84 37.06 -3.14
CA CYS A 506 4.08 36.05 -2.12
C CYS A 506 3.24 36.40 -0.89
N LYS A 507 2.59 35.41 -0.25
CA LYS A 507 1.76 35.64 0.94
C LYS A 507 2.56 35.30 2.19
N LEU A 508 2.45 36.15 3.20
CA LEU A 508 3.16 36.04 4.47
C LEU A 508 2.19 35.71 5.59
N ALA A 509 2.61 34.84 6.50
CA ALA A 509 1.95 34.61 7.77
C ALA A 509 2.99 34.45 8.89
N ILE A 510 2.91 35.26 9.94
CA ILE A 510 3.75 35.12 11.13
C ILE A 510 2.92 34.42 12.20
N ILE A 511 3.43 33.30 12.71
CA ILE A 511 2.83 32.55 13.82
C ILE A 511 3.70 32.60 15.07
N SER A 512 3.04 32.54 16.23
CA SER A 512 3.67 32.53 17.54
C SER A 512 4.32 31.16 17.87
N PRO A 513 5.15 31.09 18.93
CA PRO A 513 5.59 29.82 19.53
C PRO A 513 4.47 28.83 19.92
N THR A 514 3.20 29.29 19.96
CA THR A 514 1.98 28.54 20.28
C THR A 514 1.03 28.37 19.08
N SER A 515 1.50 28.59 17.84
CA SER A 515 0.74 28.46 16.58
C SER A 515 -0.40 29.47 16.38
N GLN A 516 -0.50 30.49 17.24
CA GLN A 516 -1.43 31.61 17.06
C GLN A 516 -0.96 32.50 15.91
N ILE A 517 -1.89 33.02 15.11
CA ILE A 517 -1.57 33.93 14.00
C ILE A 517 -1.32 35.32 14.60
N LEU A 518 -0.13 35.87 14.34
CA LEU A 518 0.28 37.20 14.83
C LEU A 518 0.13 38.28 13.76
N HIS A 519 0.37 37.93 12.49
CA HIS A 519 0.27 38.84 11.36
C HIS A 519 0.11 38.06 10.04
N THR A 520 -0.56 38.66 9.05
CA THR A 520 -0.67 38.12 7.69
C THR A 520 -0.66 39.26 6.67
N ASP A 521 0.06 39.10 5.55
CA ASP A 521 0.30 40.18 4.58
C ASP A 521 0.60 39.60 3.17
N VAL A 522 0.68 40.46 2.15
CA VAL A 522 1.11 40.12 0.79
C VAL A 522 2.28 41.03 0.38
N VAL A 523 3.31 40.45 -0.25
CA VAL A 523 4.53 41.16 -0.69
C VAL A 523 4.89 40.84 -2.13
N TYR A 524 5.34 41.84 -2.88
CA TYR A 524 5.56 41.77 -4.33
C TYR A 524 7.04 41.76 -4.70
N LEU A 525 7.77 40.77 -4.18
CA LEU A 525 9.23 40.62 -4.31
C LEU A 525 9.70 40.68 -5.78
N HIS A 526 8.97 40.00 -6.67
CA HIS A 526 9.34 39.78 -8.07
C HIS A 526 8.86 40.90 -9.03
N ALA A 527 8.20 41.94 -8.51
CA ALA A 527 7.56 43.01 -9.31
C ALA A 527 8.35 44.33 -9.33
N GLY A 528 9.68 44.27 -9.17
CA GLY A 528 10.56 45.45 -9.18
C GLY A 528 10.51 46.33 -7.93
N GLN A 529 9.60 46.08 -6.97
CA GLN A 529 9.51 46.84 -5.71
C GLN A 529 10.38 46.28 -4.57
N GLY A 530 11.26 45.30 -4.86
CA GLY A 530 12.01 44.50 -3.88
C GLY A 530 12.48 45.25 -2.64
N PHE A 531 13.29 46.30 -2.77
CA PHE A 531 13.84 47.03 -1.60
C PHE A 531 12.78 47.55 -0.61
N ARG A 532 11.60 47.97 -1.10
CA ARG A 532 10.48 48.41 -0.24
C ARG A 532 9.91 47.24 0.56
N GLU A 533 9.78 46.08 -0.09
CA GLU A 533 9.29 44.85 0.54
C GLU A 533 10.34 44.25 1.50
N ALA A 534 11.64 44.42 1.24
CA ALA A 534 12.71 44.06 2.17
C ALA A 534 12.57 44.79 3.52
N GLU A 535 12.40 46.11 3.49
CA GLU A 535 12.24 46.94 4.69
C GLU A 535 10.92 46.63 5.43
N LYS A 536 9.84 46.35 4.68
CA LYS A 536 8.57 45.85 5.22
C LYS A 536 8.74 44.52 5.97
N ILE A 537 9.38 43.53 5.34
CA ILE A 537 9.69 42.21 5.94
C ILE A 537 10.58 42.37 7.17
N LYS A 538 11.64 43.18 7.08
CA LYS A 538 12.56 43.46 8.20
C LYS A 538 11.83 44.01 9.42
N ARG A 539 10.94 44.98 9.23
CA ARG A 539 10.12 45.55 10.32
C ARG A 539 9.26 44.49 10.99
N LEU A 540 8.60 43.63 10.21
CA LEU A 540 7.76 42.56 10.73
C LEU A 540 8.58 41.50 11.49
N LEU A 541 9.72 41.05 10.96
CA LEU A 541 10.59 40.09 11.63
C LEU A 541 11.11 40.64 12.98
N LEU A 542 11.49 41.92 13.02
CA LEU A 542 11.91 42.60 14.26
C LEU A 542 10.76 42.75 15.26
N GLN A 543 9.58 43.19 14.80
CA GLN A 543 8.40 43.41 15.65
C GLN A 543 7.95 42.13 16.39
N TYR A 544 8.02 40.98 15.73
CA TYR A 544 7.57 39.70 16.29
C TYR A 544 8.72 38.79 16.74
N ASN A 545 9.96 39.31 16.81
CA ASN A 545 11.18 38.56 17.16
C ASN A 545 11.33 37.22 16.40
N CYS A 546 11.06 37.25 15.09
CA CYS A 546 10.97 36.09 14.24
C CYS A 546 12.30 35.85 13.51
N SER A 547 13.07 34.85 13.93
CA SER A 547 14.38 34.48 13.36
C SER A 547 14.31 33.33 12.35
N THR A 548 13.13 32.87 11.95
CA THR A 548 12.99 31.71 11.06
C THR A 548 11.91 31.93 10.00
N VAL A 549 12.31 31.81 8.73
CA VAL A 549 11.44 31.91 7.55
C VAL A 549 11.19 30.51 6.98
N VAL A 550 9.97 30.23 6.53
CA VAL A 550 9.53 28.94 5.99
C VAL A 550 8.94 29.18 4.60
N ILE A 551 9.58 28.66 3.55
CA ILE A 551 9.22 28.94 2.16
C ILE A 551 8.55 27.70 1.52
N GLY A 552 7.39 27.87 0.89
CA GLY A 552 6.75 26.85 0.06
C GLY A 552 7.62 26.45 -1.14
N ASN A 553 7.52 25.20 -1.60
CA ASN A 553 8.40 24.66 -2.65
C ASN A 553 7.86 24.76 -4.08
N GLY A 554 6.77 25.50 -4.33
CA GLY A 554 6.10 25.57 -5.63
C GLY A 554 6.49 26.77 -6.50
N THR A 555 5.48 27.48 -7.00
CA THR A 555 5.65 28.44 -8.09
C THR A 555 6.33 29.72 -7.61
N ALA A 556 7.47 30.08 -8.21
CA ALA A 556 8.39 31.14 -7.77
C ALA A 556 9.20 30.83 -6.48
N CYS A 557 9.30 29.56 -6.06
CA CYS A 557 10.03 29.21 -4.84
C CYS A 557 11.54 29.52 -4.93
N ARG A 558 12.19 29.30 -6.10
CA ARG A 558 13.64 29.52 -6.28
C ARG A 558 13.99 31.00 -6.25
N GLU A 559 13.19 31.83 -6.90
CA GLU A 559 13.32 33.28 -6.93
C GLU A 559 13.07 33.87 -5.53
N THR A 560 12.12 33.30 -4.79
CA THR A 560 11.82 33.68 -3.41
C THR A 560 12.93 33.23 -2.44
N GLU A 561 13.48 32.03 -2.62
CA GLU A 561 14.67 31.54 -1.91
C GLU A 561 15.86 32.48 -2.14
N ALA A 562 16.13 32.84 -3.41
CA ALA A 562 17.26 33.70 -3.77
C ALA A 562 17.15 35.08 -3.14
N TYR A 563 15.94 35.64 -3.15
CA TYR A 563 15.64 36.91 -2.51
C TYR A 563 15.88 36.90 -0.99
N PHE A 564 15.39 35.88 -0.27
CA PHE A 564 15.62 35.78 1.18
C PHE A 564 17.09 35.46 1.51
N ALA A 565 17.75 34.58 0.76
CA ALA A 565 19.14 34.21 0.97
C ALA A 565 20.09 35.40 0.78
N ASP A 566 19.89 36.24 -0.25
CA ASP A 566 20.69 37.45 -0.46
C ASP A 566 20.62 38.43 0.73
N LEU A 567 19.41 38.68 1.24
CA LEU A 567 19.18 39.54 2.41
C LEU A 567 19.79 38.96 3.69
N ILE A 568 19.73 37.64 3.88
CA ILE A 568 20.34 36.93 5.02
C ILE A 568 21.87 37.00 4.95
N MET A 569 22.48 36.70 3.80
CA MET A 569 23.93 36.78 3.60
C MET A 569 24.46 38.21 3.81
N LYS A 570 23.72 39.22 3.36
CA LYS A 570 24.01 40.66 3.60
C LYS A 570 23.73 41.12 5.03
N LYS A 571 23.30 40.23 5.94
CA LYS A 571 22.91 40.51 7.33
C LYS A 571 21.86 41.62 7.46
N TYR A 572 21.01 41.79 6.44
CA TYR A 572 20.07 42.92 6.35
C TYR A 572 19.07 42.97 7.52
N PHE A 573 18.72 41.80 8.06
CA PHE A 573 17.80 41.63 9.19
C PHE A 573 18.43 41.80 10.59
N ALA A 574 19.70 42.21 10.69
CA ALA A 574 20.37 42.46 11.98
C ALA A 574 19.54 43.41 12.89
N PRO A 575 19.46 43.15 14.21
CA PRO A 575 20.26 42.18 14.98
C PRO A 575 19.80 40.70 14.92
N LEU A 576 18.75 40.34 14.18
CA LEU A 576 18.30 38.95 14.09
C LEU A 576 19.22 38.10 13.18
N ASP A 577 19.66 36.95 13.70
CA ASP A 577 20.25 35.86 12.89
C ASP A 577 19.10 35.07 12.25
N VAL A 578 18.64 35.54 11.09
CA VAL A 578 17.52 34.93 10.36
C VAL A 578 18.03 33.73 9.55
N VAL A 579 17.38 32.58 9.73
CA VAL A 579 17.55 31.38 8.89
C VAL A 579 16.27 31.12 8.09
N TYR A 580 16.39 30.36 7.00
CA TYR A 580 15.22 29.92 6.22
C TYR A 580 15.22 28.40 6.00
N CYS A 581 14.05 27.81 5.76
CA CYS A 581 13.92 26.42 5.31
C CYS A 581 12.84 26.28 4.22
N ILE A 582 12.96 25.27 3.36
CA ILE A 582 11.97 24.95 2.32
C ILE A 582 11.09 23.78 2.76
N VAL A 583 9.79 23.86 2.48
CA VAL A 583 8.78 22.86 2.88
C VAL A 583 7.85 22.54 1.72
N SER A 584 7.36 21.30 1.66
CA SER A 584 6.30 20.93 0.71
C SER A 584 5.04 21.76 0.94
N GLU A 585 4.59 22.51 -0.07
CA GLU A 585 3.29 23.19 -0.06
C GLU A 585 2.13 22.29 -0.49
N ALA A 586 2.40 21.02 -0.86
CA ALA A 586 1.40 20.10 -1.39
C ALA A 586 0.16 20.02 -0.47
N GLY A 587 -1.03 20.21 -1.07
CA GLY A 587 -2.30 20.26 -0.37
C GLY A 587 -2.57 21.53 0.47
N ALA A 588 -1.67 22.51 0.55
CA ALA A 588 -1.91 23.76 1.31
C ALA A 588 -3.03 24.62 0.71
N SER A 589 -3.13 24.66 -0.62
CA SER A 589 -4.24 25.28 -1.36
C SER A 589 -5.57 24.53 -1.24
N ILE A 590 -5.51 23.21 -1.02
CA ILE A 590 -6.71 22.36 -0.79
C ILE A 590 -7.17 22.52 0.68
N TYR A 591 -6.22 22.66 1.61
CA TYR A 591 -6.51 23.01 2.98
C TYR A 591 -7.15 24.40 3.09
N SER A 592 -6.63 25.44 2.43
CA SER A 592 -7.12 26.80 2.65
C SER A 592 -8.60 27.02 2.28
N VAL A 593 -9.11 26.29 1.29
CA VAL A 593 -10.53 26.29 0.90
C VAL A 593 -11.39 25.26 1.64
N SER A 594 -10.79 24.43 2.52
CA SER A 594 -11.51 23.40 3.27
C SER A 594 -12.49 23.98 4.32
N PRO A 595 -13.54 23.21 4.70
CA PRO A 595 -14.38 23.59 5.83
C PRO A 595 -13.61 23.55 7.17
N GLU A 596 -12.62 22.68 7.33
CA GLU A 596 -11.68 22.71 8.47
C GLU A 596 -10.96 24.06 8.59
N ALA A 597 -10.30 24.54 7.54
CA ALA A 597 -9.58 25.83 7.57
C ALA A 597 -10.54 27.02 7.71
N SER A 598 -11.75 26.92 7.14
CA SER A 598 -12.78 27.95 7.28
C SER A 598 -13.37 28.02 8.69
N LYS A 599 -13.39 26.90 9.43
CA LYS A 599 -13.73 26.85 10.86
C LYS A 599 -12.58 27.33 11.75
N GLU A 600 -11.33 27.10 11.34
CA GLU A 600 -10.13 27.47 12.11
C GLU A 600 -9.70 28.94 11.90
N MET A 601 -9.99 29.52 10.72
CA MET A 601 -9.56 30.86 10.30
C MET A 601 -10.66 31.55 9.47
N PRO A 602 -11.86 31.82 10.04
CA PRO A 602 -13.01 32.32 9.29
C PRO A 602 -12.73 33.65 8.58
N ASP A 603 -12.18 34.64 9.30
CA ASP A 603 -11.98 36.01 8.82
C ASP A 603 -10.78 36.20 7.89
N LEU A 604 -10.05 35.12 7.57
CA LEU A 604 -8.82 35.15 6.78
C LEU A 604 -9.05 34.70 5.34
N ASP A 605 -8.52 35.43 4.36
CA ASP A 605 -8.57 35.07 2.94
C ASP A 605 -7.89 33.72 2.64
N PRO A 606 -8.44 32.86 1.74
CA PRO A 606 -7.84 31.57 1.40
C PRO A 606 -6.37 31.61 0.92
N ASN A 607 -5.92 32.69 0.29
CA ASN A 607 -4.53 32.85 -0.14
C ASN A 607 -3.58 33.19 1.01
N LEU A 608 -4.09 33.64 2.17
CA LEU A 608 -3.30 33.86 3.38
C LEU A 608 -3.30 32.62 4.28
N ARG A 609 -4.37 31.82 4.28
CA ARG A 609 -4.47 30.54 5.01
C ARG A 609 -3.42 29.51 4.56
N SER A 610 -3.00 29.51 3.30
CA SER A 610 -1.92 28.66 2.79
C SER A 610 -0.57 28.98 3.44
N ALA A 611 -0.21 30.26 3.54
CA ALA A 611 1.01 30.72 4.23
C ALA A 611 1.01 30.35 5.73
N VAL A 612 -0.15 30.42 6.41
CA VAL A 612 -0.31 29.93 7.79
C VAL A 612 -0.03 28.43 7.88
N SER A 613 -0.54 27.62 6.94
CA SER A 613 -0.27 26.18 6.89
C SER A 613 1.21 25.87 6.66
N ILE A 614 1.86 26.58 5.72
CA ILE A 614 3.30 26.43 5.44
C ILE A 614 4.14 26.67 6.71
N ALA A 615 3.86 27.71 7.49
CA ALA A 615 4.53 27.95 8.78
C ALA A 615 4.29 26.81 9.79
N ARG A 616 3.04 26.38 9.96
CA ARG A 616 2.65 25.36 10.95
C ARG A 616 3.21 23.97 10.64
N ARG A 617 3.41 23.63 9.35
CA ARG A 617 4.07 22.39 8.92
C ARG A 617 5.49 22.23 9.47
N VAL A 618 6.21 23.31 9.81
CA VAL A 618 7.53 23.23 10.47
C VAL A 618 7.39 23.11 11.99
N GLN A 619 6.39 23.78 12.56
CA GLN A 619 6.20 23.82 14.01
C GLN A 619 5.76 22.45 14.57
N ASP A 620 4.79 21.79 13.93
CA ASP A 620 4.52 20.36 14.13
C ASP A 620 3.96 19.74 12.83
N PRO A 621 4.78 19.02 12.04
CA PRO A 621 4.39 18.44 10.74
C PRO A 621 3.17 17.52 10.83
N LEU A 622 3.08 16.71 11.88
CA LEU A 622 1.99 15.77 12.09
C LEU A 622 0.67 16.52 12.33
N ALA A 623 0.66 17.48 13.25
CA ALA A 623 -0.56 18.17 13.66
C ALA A 623 -1.20 19.04 12.56
N GLU A 624 -0.39 19.54 11.62
CA GLU A 624 -0.88 20.33 10.48
C GLU A 624 -1.24 19.45 9.27
N LEU A 625 -0.45 18.43 8.93
CA LEU A 625 -0.70 17.61 7.73
C LEU A 625 -1.94 16.70 7.85
N VAL A 626 -2.34 16.26 9.05
CA VAL A 626 -3.56 15.46 9.25
C VAL A 626 -4.87 16.25 9.06
N LYS A 627 -4.79 17.56 8.82
CA LYS A 627 -5.92 18.39 8.39
C LYS A 627 -6.29 18.17 6.92
N ILE A 628 -5.45 17.47 6.16
CA ILE A 628 -5.55 17.28 4.70
C ILE A 628 -5.86 15.82 4.40
N GLU A 629 -6.73 15.52 3.43
CA GLU A 629 -6.90 14.13 2.98
C GLU A 629 -5.57 13.61 2.42
N PRO A 630 -5.04 12.45 2.88
CA PRO A 630 -3.67 12.04 2.58
C PRO A 630 -3.28 11.96 1.10
N LYS A 631 -4.24 11.66 0.22
CA LYS A 631 -4.06 11.65 -1.25
C LYS A 631 -3.60 13.00 -1.83
N HIS A 632 -3.86 14.10 -1.14
CA HIS A 632 -3.52 15.47 -1.55
C HIS A 632 -2.18 15.98 -0.99
N ILE A 633 -1.52 15.21 -0.12
CA ILE A 633 -0.22 15.56 0.48
C ILE A 633 0.94 15.35 -0.51
N GLY A 634 0.69 14.75 -1.68
CA GLY A 634 1.68 14.55 -2.75
C GLY A 634 2.61 13.38 -2.47
N VAL A 635 2.03 12.20 -2.25
CA VAL A 635 2.75 11.02 -1.71
C VAL A 635 3.60 10.27 -2.75
N GLY A 636 3.41 10.52 -4.05
CA GLY A 636 4.31 10.04 -5.11
C GLY A 636 3.79 10.23 -6.53
N MET A 637 4.66 9.93 -7.51
CA MET A 637 4.27 9.88 -8.92
C MET A 637 3.26 8.75 -9.16
N TYR A 638 2.38 8.90 -10.15
CA TYR A 638 1.35 7.93 -10.52
C TYR A 638 0.30 7.62 -9.43
N GLN A 639 0.20 8.42 -8.36
CA GLN A 639 -0.82 8.26 -7.31
C GLN A 639 -2.27 8.32 -7.81
N HIS A 640 -2.52 8.87 -9.02
CA HIS A 640 -3.84 8.91 -9.66
C HIS A 640 -4.06 7.76 -10.67
N ASP A 641 -3.02 6.98 -10.99
CA ASP A 641 -3.06 5.85 -11.93
C ASP A 641 -3.21 4.48 -11.22
N VAL A 642 -3.33 4.48 -9.89
CA VAL A 642 -3.57 3.29 -9.04
C VAL A 642 -5.00 3.29 -8.45
N SER A 643 -5.46 2.14 -7.94
CA SER A 643 -6.73 2.00 -7.24
C SER A 643 -6.89 3.00 -6.08
N GLN A 644 -7.75 3.99 -6.27
CA GLN A 644 -7.96 5.09 -5.32
C GLN A 644 -8.55 4.60 -3.97
N THR A 645 -9.33 3.52 -3.98
CA THR A 645 -9.87 2.90 -2.76
C THR A 645 -8.77 2.27 -1.92
N LEU A 646 -7.86 1.53 -2.57
CA LEU A 646 -6.70 0.93 -1.90
C LEU A 646 -5.75 2.01 -1.39
N LEU A 647 -5.45 3.01 -2.23
CA LEU A 647 -4.65 4.17 -1.86
C LEU A 647 -5.19 4.85 -0.60
N LYS A 648 -6.48 5.20 -0.57
CA LYS A 648 -7.08 5.87 0.60
C LYS A 648 -6.99 5.00 1.86
N ALA A 649 -7.35 3.72 1.78
CA ALA A 649 -7.29 2.81 2.93
C ALA A 649 -5.87 2.67 3.51
N THR A 650 -4.85 2.51 2.66
CA THR A 650 -3.46 2.41 3.11
C THR A 650 -2.94 3.72 3.70
N LEU A 651 -3.19 4.87 3.06
CA LEU A 651 -2.72 6.16 3.57
C LEU A 651 -3.43 6.55 4.88
N ASP A 652 -4.75 6.33 5.01
CA ASP A 652 -5.49 6.57 6.25
C ASP A 652 -4.97 5.67 7.38
N SER A 653 -4.61 4.41 7.09
CA SER A 653 -3.94 3.50 8.04
C SER A 653 -2.51 3.93 8.42
N VAL A 654 -1.79 4.61 7.52
CA VAL A 654 -0.48 5.21 7.84
C VAL A 654 -0.64 6.45 8.73
N VAL A 655 -1.68 7.27 8.53
CA VAL A 655 -2.00 8.35 9.47
C VAL A 655 -2.35 7.78 10.84
N GLU A 656 -3.18 6.73 10.91
CA GLU A 656 -3.54 6.09 12.18
C GLU A 656 -2.31 5.55 12.93
N GLU A 657 -1.36 4.94 12.23
CA GLU A 657 -0.07 4.54 12.80
C GLU A 657 0.71 5.76 13.31
N CYS A 658 0.96 6.77 12.48
CA CYS A 658 1.82 7.90 12.84
C CYS A 658 1.27 8.66 14.06
N VAL A 659 -0.03 8.95 14.07
CA VAL A 659 -0.72 9.66 15.16
C VAL A 659 -0.71 8.84 16.44
N SER A 660 -1.01 7.54 16.35
CA SER A 660 -1.00 6.65 17.52
C SER A 660 0.43 6.45 18.06
N PHE A 661 1.42 6.26 17.18
CA PHE A 661 2.79 5.97 17.59
C PHE A 661 3.47 7.16 18.27
N VAL A 662 3.26 8.38 17.78
CA VAL A 662 3.67 9.60 18.48
C VAL A 662 2.85 9.76 19.76
N GLY A 663 1.53 9.61 19.69
CA GLY A 663 0.60 9.72 20.83
C GLY A 663 0.37 11.18 21.25
N VAL A 664 -0.86 11.50 21.65
CA VAL A 664 -1.33 12.89 21.85
C VAL A 664 -1.54 13.21 23.33
N ASP A 665 -1.46 14.49 23.71
CA ASP A 665 -2.02 14.95 25.00
C ASP A 665 -3.52 15.24 24.84
N ILE A 666 -4.39 14.53 25.58
CA ILE A 666 -5.85 14.68 25.44
C ILE A 666 -6.40 16.05 25.84
N ASN A 667 -5.72 16.76 26.75
CA ASN A 667 -6.17 18.05 27.25
C ASN A 667 -5.85 19.19 26.27
N ILE A 668 -4.82 19.00 25.42
CA ILE A 668 -4.33 20.01 24.46
C ILE A 668 -4.73 19.67 23.01
N CYS A 669 -4.90 18.39 22.67
CA CYS A 669 -5.15 17.91 21.31
C CYS A 669 -6.44 18.47 20.67
N SER A 670 -6.41 18.65 19.34
CA SER A 670 -7.56 19.04 18.52
C SER A 670 -8.49 17.87 18.21
N GLU A 671 -9.76 18.16 17.86
CA GLU A 671 -10.72 17.18 17.33
C GLU A 671 -10.13 16.41 16.14
N ILE A 672 -9.44 17.13 15.25
CA ILE A 672 -8.82 16.58 14.04
C ILE A 672 -7.77 15.53 14.41
N LEU A 673 -6.82 15.85 15.28
CA LEU A 673 -5.75 14.89 15.61
C LEU A 673 -6.28 13.72 16.48
N LEU A 674 -7.33 13.93 17.29
CA LEU A 674 -8.02 12.84 18.01
C LEU A 674 -8.70 11.82 17.08
N ARG A 675 -9.27 12.25 15.94
CA ARG A 675 -10.04 11.36 15.04
C ARG A 675 -9.17 10.31 14.32
N HIS A 676 -7.84 10.42 14.43
CA HIS A 676 -6.84 9.54 13.82
C HIS A 676 -6.09 8.65 14.83
N ILE A 677 -6.52 8.59 16.10
CA ILE A 677 -5.95 7.64 17.08
C ILE A 677 -6.62 6.28 16.94
N ALA A 678 -5.83 5.21 17.07
CA ALA A 678 -6.27 3.82 17.09
C ALA A 678 -7.61 3.60 17.81
N GLY A 679 -8.64 3.22 17.04
CA GLY A 679 -9.99 2.91 17.55
C GLY A 679 -10.88 4.12 17.88
N LEU A 680 -10.39 5.35 17.75
CA LEU A 680 -11.23 6.55 17.74
C LEU A 680 -11.79 6.81 16.33
N ASN A 681 -12.72 7.76 16.23
CA ASN A 681 -13.31 8.25 14.99
C ASN A 681 -13.89 9.66 15.23
N THR A 682 -14.41 10.32 14.19
CA THR A 682 -14.94 11.70 14.29
C THR A 682 -15.98 11.87 15.40
N THR A 683 -16.90 10.91 15.60
CA THR A 683 -17.92 10.97 16.66
C THR A 683 -17.30 10.81 18.06
N ARG A 684 -16.39 9.85 18.23
CA ARG A 684 -15.68 9.62 19.50
C ARG A 684 -14.78 10.81 19.86
N ALA A 685 -14.08 11.39 18.88
CA ALA A 685 -13.26 12.59 19.04
C ALA A 685 -14.10 13.78 19.52
N LYS A 686 -15.25 14.06 18.89
CA LYS A 686 -16.18 15.11 19.34
C LYS A 686 -16.68 14.88 20.76
N ASN A 687 -17.08 13.65 21.11
CA ASN A 687 -17.53 13.32 22.47
C ASN A 687 -16.43 13.52 23.53
N ILE A 688 -15.15 13.29 23.19
CA ILE A 688 -13.99 13.57 24.06
C ILE A 688 -13.82 15.09 24.26
N ILE A 689 -13.90 15.88 23.20
CA ILE A 689 -13.81 17.35 23.26
C ILE A 689 -14.98 17.92 24.10
N GLU A 690 -16.21 17.48 23.84
CA GLU A 690 -17.38 17.87 24.63
C GLU A 690 -17.25 17.49 26.12
N TYR A 691 -16.70 16.32 26.44
CA TYR A 691 -16.46 15.92 27.83
C TYR A 691 -15.43 16.84 28.49
N ARG A 692 -14.33 17.17 27.78
CA ARG A 692 -13.27 18.08 28.25
C ARG A 692 -13.80 19.50 28.53
N GLU A 693 -14.68 19.98 27.67
CA GLU A 693 -15.32 21.31 27.82
C GLU A 693 -16.35 21.33 28.96
N LYS A 694 -17.09 20.24 29.19
CA LYS A 694 -18.16 20.18 30.19
C LYS A 694 -17.68 19.82 31.60
N ASN A 695 -16.63 19.00 31.73
CA ASN A 695 -16.14 18.49 33.02
C ASN A 695 -14.77 19.07 33.43
N GLY A 696 -14.12 19.81 32.53
CA GLY A 696 -12.72 20.22 32.66
C GLY A 696 -11.73 19.16 32.14
N PRO A 697 -10.42 19.39 32.34
CA PRO A 697 -9.38 18.49 31.83
C PRO A 697 -9.45 17.10 32.47
N PHE A 698 -9.09 16.08 31.68
CA PHE A 698 -8.91 14.71 32.16
C PHE A 698 -7.69 14.64 33.09
N ILE A 699 -7.86 14.00 34.23
CA ILE A 699 -6.84 13.81 35.29
C ILE A 699 -6.12 12.46 35.11
N ASN A 700 -6.81 11.45 34.57
CA ASN A 700 -6.26 10.13 34.27
C ASN A 700 -7.01 9.44 33.12
N ARG A 701 -6.44 8.34 32.61
CA ARG A 701 -7.00 7.52 31.53
C ARG A 701 -8.34 6.88 31.90
N GLU A 702 -8.60 6.53 33.15
CA GLU A 702 -9.83 5.82 33.54
C GLU A 702 -11.10 6.63 33.24
N GLN A 703 -11.04 7.96 33.35
CA GLN A 703 -12.14 8.87 32.97
C GLN A 703 -12.57 8.75 31.50
N LEU A 704 -11.74 8.20 30.60
CA LEU A 704 -12.14 7.91 29.21
C LEU A 704 -13.37 6.97 29.13
N LYS A 705 -13.58 6.13 30.15
CA LYS A 705 -14.72 5.20 30.23
C LYS A 705 -16.04 5.90 30.56
N GLU A 706 -15.99 7.14 31.03
CA GLU A 706 -17.16 8.00 31.28
C GLU A 706 -17.59 8.74 30.01
N VAL A 707 -16.75 8.77 28.96
CA VAL A 707 -17.05 9.45 27.70
C VAL A 707 -18.05 8.63 26.87
N LYS A 708 -19.16 9.29 26.48
CA LYS A 708 -20.22 8.68 25.66
C LYS A 708 -19.65 8.01 24.40
N GLY A 709 -19.87 6.71 24.25
CA GLY A 709 -19.45 5.94 23.06
C GLY A 709 -18.01 5.41 23.09
N LEU A 710 -17.26 5.60 24.17
CA LEU A 710 -16.01 4.88 24.45
C LEU A 710 -16.32 3.59 25.23
N GLY A 711 -16.66 2.53 24.50
CA GLY A 711 -16.85 1.20 25.10
C GLY A 711 -15.52 0.56 25.57
N PRO A 712 -15.55 -0.54 26.35
CA PRO A 712 -14.33 -1.18 26.86
C PRO A 712 -13.33 -1.57 25.78
N LYS A 713 -13.79 -2.01 24.60
CA LYS A 713 -12.94 -2.30 23.45
C LYS A 713 -12.28 -1.04 22.88
N THR A 714 -13.06 0.05 22.72
CA THR A 714 -12.53 1.35 22.29
C THR A 714 -11.45 1.85 23.24
N PHE A 715 -11.70 1.79 24.54
CA PHE A 715 -10.71 2.13 25.57
C PHE A 715 -9.44 1.29 25.44
N GLN A 716 -9.55 -0.02 25.26
CA GLN A 716 -8.38 -0.88 25.01
C GLN A 716 -7.60 -0.46 23.76
N GLN A 717 -8.25 -0.04 22.67
CA GLN A 717 -7.53 0.36 21.46
C GLN A 717 -6.81 1.71 21.60
N CYS A 718 -7.43 2.70 22.27
CA CYS A 718 -6.89 4.07 22.29
C CYS A 718 -6.00 4.40 23.50
N ALA A 719 -6.23 3.79 24.68
CA ALA A 719 -5.75 4.36 25.95
C ALA A 719 -4.23 4.51 26.04
N GLY A 720 -3.45 3.53 25.56
CA GLY A 720 -1.98 3.58 25.59
C GLY A 720 -1.33 4.57 24.61
N PHE A 721 -2.12 5.14 23.69
CA PHE A 721 -1.70 6.19 22.75
C PHE A 721 -2.10 7.59 23.22
N ILE A 722 -2.93 7.69 24.27
CA ILE A 722 -3.37 8.94 24.87
C ILE A 722 -2.48 9.24 26.08
N ARG A 723 -1.75 10.35 26.02
CA ARG A 723 -0.82 10.83 27.05
C ARG A 723 -1.41 12.00 27.83
N PHE A 724 -0.81 12.26 28.99
CA PHE A 724 -1.26 13.23 29.98
C PHE A 724 -0.06 14.06 30.46
N ASN A 725 -0.07 15.39 30.24
CA ASN A 725 0.94 16.27 30.81
C ASN A 725 0.74 16.40 32.33
N GLN A 726 1.66 15.78 33.08
CA GLN A 726 1.54 15.69 34.52
C GLN A 726 1.81 17.01 35.26
N GLU A 727 2.54 17.96 34.68
CA GLU A 727 2.70 19.30 35.25
C GLU A 727 1.39 20.10 35.15
N TYR A 728 0.76 20.09 33.98
CA TYR A 728 -0.53 20.72 33.74
C TYR A 728 -1.60 20.20 34.73
N ILE A 729 -1.64 18.88 34.93
CA ILE A 729 -2.57 18.23 35.87
C ILE A 729 -2.21 18.53 37.33
N LYS A 730 -0.93 18.51 37.73
CA LYS A 730 -0.48 18.93 39.07
C LYS A 730 -0.92 20.37 39.38
N ASN A 731 -0.73 21.29 38.43
CA ASN A 731 -1.11 22.70 38.57
C ASN A 731 -2.64 22.85 38.69
N PHE A 732 -3.41 22.21 37.81
CA PHE A 732 -4.87 22.23 37.86
C PHE A 732 -5.42 21.66 39.19
N CYS A 733 -4.94 20.49 39.61
CA CYS A 733 -5.34 19.86 40.86
C CYS A 733 -4.92 20.65 42.11
N SER A 734 -3.85 21.44 42.04
CA SER A 734 -3.41 22.31 43.15
C SER A 734 -4.28 23.55 43.26
N ASN A 735 -4.58 24.22 42.14
CA ASN A 735 -5.49 25.36 42.11
C ASN A 735 -6.88 24.97 42.63
N LYS A 736 -7.43 23.83 42.20
CA LYS A 736 -8.74 23.34 42.62
C LYS A 736 -8.81 22.98 44.11
N LYS A 737 -7.68 22.66 44.76
CA LYS A 737 -7.60 22.51 46.23
C LYS A 737 -7.63 23.85 46.96
N ASN A 738 -7.03 24.89 46.39
CA ASN A 738 -7.04 26.23 46.96
C ASN A 738 -8.43 26.88 46.86
N GLU A 739 -9.13 26.72 45.72
CA GLU A 739 -10.50 27.20 45.54
C GLU A 739 -11.49 26.56 46.53
N LEU A 740 -11.36 25.27 46.79
CA LEU A 740 -12.23 24.54 47.71
C LEU A 740 -11.86 24.76 49.20
N GLY A 741 -10.81 25.53 49.50
CA GLY A 741 -10.32 25.77 50.86
C GLY A 741 -11.06 26.86 51.65
N ASN A 742 -11.82 27.74 50.97
CA ASN A 742 -12.35 28.98 51.54
C ASN A 742 -13.88 29.03 51.75
N HIS A 743 -14.54 27.88 51.94
CA HIS A 743 -15.93 27.85 52.42
C HIS A 743 -16.17 26.73 53.45
N PRO A 744 -16.56 27.05 54.70
CA PRO A 744 -16.99 26.04 55.65
C PRO A 744 -18.37 25.50 55.25
N LEU A 745 -18.42 24.27 54.74
CA LEU A 745 -19.68 23.59 54.43
C LEU A 745 -20.45 23.30 55.71
N LEU A 746 -21.53 24.06 55.92
CA LEU A 746 -22.33 24.04 57.14
C LEU A 746 -22.98 22.66 57.35
N ALA A 747 -22.85 22.11 58.55
CA ALA A 747 -23.55 20.89 58.91
C ALA A 747 -25.07 21.12 58.99
N LYS A 748 -25.84 20.42 58.17
CA LYS A 748 -27.28 20.18 58.40
C LYS A 748 -27.61 18.71 58.17
N ALA A 749 -27.64 17.96 59.27
CA ALA A 749 -28.40 16.72 59.32
C ALA A 749 -29.91 17.07 59.29
N GLY A 750 -30.64 16.47 58.35
CA GLY A 750 -32.07 16.66 58.14
C GLY A 750 -32.59 15.51 57.28
N ALA A 751 -33.76 14.96 57.62
CA ALA A 751 -34.14 13.62 57.19
C ALA A 751 -35.16 13.56 56.04
N LEU A 752 -35.31 12.34 55.49
CA LEU A 752 -36.39 11.83 54.64
C LEU A 752 -36.41 12.27 53.16
N GLY A 753 -36.30 11.29 52.25
CA GLY A 753 -36.36 11.47 50.80
C GLY A 753 -35.90 10.26 49.98
N LYS A 754 -36.52 9.08 50.16
CA LYS A 754 -36.08 7.84 49.48
C LYS A 754 -36.39 7.85 47.97
N LYS A 755 -35.38 8.09 47.12
CA LYS A 755 -35.28 7.53 45.76
C LYS A 755 -33.86 6.99 45.53
N LYS A 756 -33.74 5.70 45.18
CA LYS A 756 -32.46 5.07 44.83
C LYS A 756 -32.07 5.47 43.40
N SER A 757 -31.11 6.38 43.23
CA SER A 757 -30.32 6.40 42.00
C SER A 757 -29.31 5.25 42.01
N LYS A 758 -28.99 4.70 40.84
CA LYS A 758 -27.92 3.69 40.70
C LYS A 758 -26.58 4.44 40.86
N LEU A 759 -25.89 4.22 41.98
CA LEU A 759 -24.60 4.87 42.23
C LEU A 759 -23.55 4.30 41.26
N THR A 760 -23.18 5.07 40.24
CA THR A 760 -22.05 4.74 39.38
C THR A 760 -20.76 4.75 40.20
N SER A 761 -19.88 3.79 39.93
CA SER A 761 -18.57 3.71 40.60
C SER A 761 -17.73 4.93 40.24
N CYS A 762 -17.58 5.85 41.19
CA CYS A 762 -16.80 7.07 41.00
C CYS A 762 -15.35 6.70 40.65
N ALA A 763 -14.89 7.07 39.44
CA ALA A 763 -13.51 6.87 39.05
C ALA A 763 -12.58 7.62 40.02
N SER A 764 -11.44 7.02 40.38
CA SER A 764 -10.51 7.65 41.32
C SER A 764 -9.97 8.94 40.72
N GLN A 765 -10.35 10.10 41.27
CA GLN A 765 -9.93 11.45 40.82
C GLN A 765 -8.47 11.78 41.16
N GLN A 766 -7.59 10.77 41.23
CA GLN A 766 -6.16 10.92 41.49
C GLN A 766 -5.38 10.81 40.17
N PRO A 767 -4.35 11.65 39.94
CA PRO A 767 -3.51 11.57 38.77
C PRO A 767 -2.61 10.33 38.85
N ASN A 768 -2.58 9.53 37.77
CA ASN A 768 -1.72 8.36 37.69
C ASN A 768 -0.42 8.70 36.94
N PRO A 769 0.77 8.58 37.56
CA PRO A 769 2.05 8.89 36.90
C PRO A 769 2.38 8.00 35.70
N LEU A 770 1.75 6.82 35.55
CA LEU A 770 1.94 5.99 34.36
C LEU A 770 1.20 6.52 33.12
N ASP A 771 0.22 7.43 33.26
CA ASP A 771 -0.59 7.92 32.14
C ASP A 771 0.18 8.86 31.19
N GLN A 772 1.34 9.39 31.60
CA GLN A 772 2.26 10.14 30.73
C GLN A 772 3.06 9.22 29.78
N THR A 773 3.11 7.92 30.06
CA THR A 773 3.97 6.92 29.38
C THR A 773 3.26 6.19 28.24
N CYS A 774 4.02 5.47 27.42
CA CYS A 774 3.48 4.57 26.37
C CYS A 774 2.91 3.23 26.91
N ILE A 775 3.03 2.97 28.22
CA ILE A 775 2.58 1.73 28.88
C ILE A 775 1.06 1.66 28.85
N HIS A 776 0.50 0.53 28.41
CA HIS A 776 -0.95 0.33 28.36
C HIS A 776 -1.53 0.08 29.76
N PRO A 777 -2.74 0.58 30.11
CA PRO A 777 -3.37 0.35 31.41
C PRO A 777 -3.50 -1.12 31.85
N GLU A 778 -3.64 -2.06 30.90
CA GLU A 778 -3.67 -3.51 31.21
C GLU A 778 -2.37 -3.99 31.90
N SER A 779 -1.24 -3.33 31.62
CA SER A 779 0.09 -3.66 32.13
C SER A 779 0.50 -2.87 33.38
N TYR A 780 -0.33 -1.96 33.90
CA TYR A 780 0.02 -1.12 35.07
C TYR A 780 0.36 -1.94 36.32
N HIS A 781 -0.35 -3.04 36.56
CA HIS A 781 -0.06 -3.96 37.65
C HIS A 781 1.32 -4.65 37.52
N ILE A 782 1.85 -4.76 36.30
CA ILE A 782 3.21 -5.28 36.01
C ILE A 782 4.23 -4.16 36.19
N ALA A 783 3.95 -2.97 35.65
CA ALA A 783 4.83 -1.80 35.78
C ALA A 783 5.04 -1.38 37.25
N MET A 784 3.99 -1.37 38.07
CA MET A 784 4.11 -1.09 39.50
C MET A 784 4.93 -2.16 40.24
N ARG A 785 4.78 -3.45 39.88
CA ARG A 785 5.62 -4.53 40.43
C ARG A 785 7.08 -4.41 40.00
N PHE A 786 7.35 -3.93 38.77
CA PHE A 786 8.71 -3.67 38.30
C PHE A 786 9.34 -2.44 38.98
N LEU A 787 8.59 -1.35 39.18
CA LEU A 787 9.03 -0.19 39.97
C LEU A 787 9.42 -0.60 41.41
N SER A 788 8.58 -1.40 42.08
CA SER A 788 8.91 -1.95 43.41
C SER A 788 10.15 -2.84 43.42
N LEU A 789 10.43 -3.53 42.30
CA LEU A 789 11.53 -4.48 42.15
C LEU A 789 12.89 -3.80 41.92
N ILE A 790 12.90 -2.65 41.22
CA ILE A 790 14.10 -1.83 40.98
C ILE A 790 14.34 -0.76 42.07
N GLY A 791 13.44 -0.66 43.07
CA GLY A 791 13.50 0.39 44.10
C GLY A 791 13.21 1.80 43.57
N GLY A 792 12.46 1.90 42.46
CA GLY A 792 12.13 3.17 41.80
C GLY A 792 10.81 3.76 42.30
N ASN A 793 10.79 5.08 42.51
CA ASN A 793 9.57 5.83 42.75
C ASN A 793 8.94 6.26 41.41
N ALA A 794 7.62 6.42 41.36
CA ALA A 794 6.96 6.97 40.18
C ALA A 794 7.30 8.46 39.92
N ASN A 795 7.88 9.15 40.92
CA ASN A 795 8.51 10.46 40.74
C ASN A 795 9.88 10.41 40.03
N ASP A 796 10.45 9.22 39.80
CA ASP A 796 11.77 9.04 39.18
C ASP A 796 11.66 8.81 37.65
N ILE A 797 10.44 8.63 37.12
CA ILE A 797 10.16 8.33 35.70
C ILE A 797 10.82 9.37 34.78
N GLY A 798 11.50 8.89 33.73
CA GLY A 798 12.20 9.73 32.75
C GLY A 798 13.50 10.40 33.24
N LYS A 799 13.96 10.10 34.46
CA LYS A 799 15.24 10.61 35.01
C LYS A 799 16.34 9.57 34.89
N SER A 800 17.59 10.02 34.80
CA SER A 800 18.77 9.15 34.66
C SER A 800 18.94 8.12 35.78
N ASP A 801 18.46 8.44 36.99
CA ASP A 801 18.41 7.53 38.14
C ASP A 801 17.48 6.31 37.91
N MET A 802 16.37 6.48 37.19
CA MET A 802 15.52 5.36 36.78
C MET A 802 16.25 4.42 35.82
N GLN A 803 16.99 4.96 34.84
CA GLN A 803 17.79 4.15 33.91
C GLN A 803 18.85 3.34 34.68
N GLN A 804 19.57 3.96 35.62
CA GLN A 804 20.55 3.26 36.46
C GLN A 804 19.92 2.15 37.30
N LYS A 805 18.77 2.40 37.94
CA LYS A 805 18.00 1.39 38.70
C LYS A 805 17.55 0.21 37.83
N VAL A 806 17.12 0.48 36.58
CA VAL A 806 16.79 -0.57 35.60
C VAL A 806 18.03 -1.36 35.19
N ASP A 807 19.11 -0.69 34.81
CA ASP A 807 20.33 -1.32 34.30
C ASP A 807 20.93 -2.29 35.31
N VAL A 808 20.94 -1.95 36.61
CA VAL A 808 21.41 -2.82 37.69
C VAL A 808 20.61 -4.13 37.77
N VAL A 809 19.30 -4.10 37.58
CA VAL A 809 18.45 -5.31 37.64
C VAL A 809 18.56 -6.13 36.35
N ILE A 810 18.65 -5.48 35.19
CA ILE A 810 18.81 -6.16 33.89
C ILE A 810 20.20 -6.81 33.77
N GLN A 811 21.27 -6.17 34.26
CA GLN A 811 22.61 -6.78 34.31
C GLN A 811 22.66 -8.02 35.24
N LYS A 812 21.85 -8.05 36.31
CA LYS A 812 21.84 -9.13 37.30
C LYS A 812 21.11 -10.39 36.83
N GLU A 813 19.97 -10.25 36.15
CA GLU A 813 19.05 -11.36 35.86
C GLU A 813 18.60 -11.47 34.39
N GLY A 814 19.05 -10.54 33.54
CA GLY A 814 18.62 -10.45 32.15
C GLY A 814 17.16 -10.00 31.99
N LEU A 815 16.79 -9.69 30.75
CA LEU A 815 15.43 -9.29 30.40
C LEU A 815 14.47 -10.50 30.48
N GLU A 816 14.92 -11.68 30.06
CA GLU A 816 14.16 -12.94 30.08
C GLU A 816 13.93 -13.45 31.51
N GLY A 817 14.93 -13.33 32.40
CA GLY A 817 14.80 -13.72 33.81
C GLY A 817 13.85 -12.78 34.56
N THR A 818 14.00 -11.48 34.35
CA THR A 818 13.10 -10.47 34.94
C THR A 818 11.67 -10.60 34.42
N ALA A 819 11.47 -10.87 33.12
CA ALA A 819 10.15 -11.11 32.54
C ALA A 819 9.46 -12.35 33.15
N LYS A 820 10.19 -13.46 33.30
CA LYS A 820 9.69 -14.68 33.98
C LYS A 820 9.30 -14.41 35.43
N ARG A 821 10.15 -13.71 36.20
CA ARG A 821 9.87 -13.33 37.60
C ARG A 821 8.62 -12.45 37.72
N LEU A 822 8.37 -11.57 36.75
CA LEU A 822 7.18 -10.73 36.72
C LEU A 822 5.94 -11.43 36.15
N ASN A 823 6.07 -12.64 35.60
CA ASN A 823 5.02 -13.36 34.85
C ASN A 823 4.50 -12.52 33.66
N THR A 824 5.42 -12.02 32.84
CA THR A 824 5.14 -11.20 31.66
C THR A 824 6.05 -11.61 30.49
N THR A 825 5.82 -11.03 29.31
CA THR A 825 6.64 -11.30 28.11
C THR A 825 7.84 -10.36 28.03
N VAL A 826 8.87 -10.78 27.29
CA VAL A 826 10.07 -9.96 27.01
C VAL A 826 9.70 -8.63 26.35
N HIS A 827 8.79 -8.64 25.38
CA HIS A 827 8.34 -7.42 24.68
C HIS A 827 7.48 -6.51 25.56
N THR A 828 6.63 -7.07 26.41
CA THR A 828 5.83 -6.30 27.37
C THR A 828 6.73 -5.66 28.44
N LEU A 829 7.75 -6.38 28.92
CA LEU A 829 8.73 -5.82 29.87
C LEU A 829 9.60 -4.74 29.22
N GLN A 830 10.07 -4.94 27.97
CA GLN A 830 10.82 -3.89 27.26
C GLN A 830 9.98 -2.63 27.10
N LEU A 831 8.71 -2.74 26.71
CA LEU A 831 7.80 -1.59 26.59
C LEU A 831 7.54 -0.89 27.94
N ILE A 832 7.57 -1.63 29.06
CA ILE A 832 7.52 -1.06 30.41
C ILE A 832 8.81 -0.32 30.75
N ILE A 833 9.98 -0.88 30.42
CA ILE A 833 11.28 -0.23 30.60
C ILE A 833 11.34 1.05 29.79
N ASP A 834 11.09 0.97 28.48
CA ASP A 834 11.07 2.10 27.55
C ASP A 834 10.16 3.22 28.08
N GLY A 835 8.94 2.87 28.53
CA GLY A 835 7.98 3.83 29.05
C GLY A 835 8.33 4.44 30.42
N LEU A 836 9.21 3.81 31.20
CA LEU A 836 9.68 4.34 32.49
C LEU A 836 10.99 5.16 32.37
N THR A 837 11.85 4.87 31.39
CA THR A 837 13.13 5.57 31.21
C THR A 837 13.10 6.66 30.14
N GLN A 838 12.09 6.68 29.24
CA GLN A 838 11.88 7.79 28.30
C GLN A 838 11.72 9.13 29.04
N PRO A 839 12.45 10.19 28.64
CA PRO A 839 12.43 11.47 29.33
C PRO A 839 11.07 12.18 29.24
N GLU A 840 10.81 13.09 30.18
CA GLU A 840 9.61 13.92 30.17
C GLU A 840 9.51 14.69 28.84
N GLY A 841 8.36 14.58 28.17
CA GLY A 841 8.14 15.20 26.85
C GLY A 841 8.71 14.44 25.64
N TYR A 842 9.23 13.20 25.80
CA TYR A 842 9.75 12.38 24.69
C TYR A 842 8.77 12.30 23.50
N ASP A 843 9.29 12.51 22.30
CA ASP A 843 8.57 12.48 21.03
C ASP A 843 9.43 11.69 20.04
N ILE A 844 8.93 10.54 19.55
CA ILE A 844 9.69 9.59 18.71
C ILE A 844 10.26 10.22 17.42
N ARG A 845 9.80 11.42 17.06
CA ARG A 845 10.23 12.18 15.87
C ARG A 845 11.57 12.89 16.06
N THR A 846 12.16 12.91 17.27
CA THR A 846 13.53 13.40 17.48
C THR A 846 14.57 12.66 16.64
N ASP A 847 14.26 11.43 16.26
CA ASP A 847 15.17 10.47 15.64
C ASP A 847 14.95 10.40 14.10
N PHE A 848 14.08 11.25 13.57
CA PHE A 848 13.68 11.35 12.16
C PHE A 848 14.28 12.60 11.49
N ASP A 849 13.99 12.76 10.18
CA ASP A 849 14.35 13.93 9.39
C ASP A 849 14.00 15.25 10.11
N LYS A 850 14.98 16.15 10.21
CA LYS A 850 14.81 17.51 10.74
C LYS A 850 14.73 18.51 9.59
N PRO A 851 13.88 19.56 9.68
CA PRO A 851 13.84 20.64 8.70
C PRO A 851 15.23 21.25 8.45
N ASP A 852 15.54 21.50 7.19
CA ASP A 852 16.87 21.92 6.77
C ASP A 852 16.97 23.45 6.76
N PHE A 853 17.67 24.01 7.76
CA PHE A 853 17.82 25.44 7.95
C PHE A 853 19.08 25.97 7.27
N LYS A 854 18.89 26.81 6.24
CA LYS A 854 19.92 27.45 5.43
C LYS A 854 20.11 28.93 5.80
N ARG A 855 21.27 29.49 5.42
CA ARG A 855 21.54 30.95 5.41
C ARG A 855 21.92 31.48 4.02
N SER A 856 22.28 30.61 3.08
CA SER A 856 22.65 30.93 1.71
C SER A 856 22.05 29.90 0.76
N ILE A 857 21.86 30.29 -0.50
CA ILE A 857 21.75 29.33 -1.60
C ILE A 857 23.16 28.81 -1.92
N VAL A 858 23.21 27.62 -2.54
CA VAL A 858 24.36 27.18 -3.33
C VAL A 858 23.88 27.22 -4.78
N CYS A 859 24.30 28.21 -5.58
CA CYS A 859 23.94 28.21 -7.00
C CYS A 859 24.73 27.10 -7.71
N PHE A 860 24.33 26.75 -8.93
CA PHE A 860 25.11 25.82 -9.74
C PHE A 860 26.48 26.44 -10.10
N GLU A 861 26.56 27.77 -10.12
CA GLU A 861 27.70 28.61 -10.44
C GLU A 861 28.66 28.79 -9.25
N ASP A 862 28.17 28.72 -8.01
CA ASP A 862 28.96 28.85 -6.76
C ASP A 862 29.69 27.54 -6.38
N LEU A 863 29.51 26.50 -7.19
CA LEU A 863 29.67 25.10 -6.81
C LEU A 863 31.13 24.63 -6.98
N SER A 864 31.96 24.92 -5.98
CA SER A 864 33.40 24.60 -6.00
C SER A 864 33.71 23.10 -5.85
N VAL A 865 34.65 22.61 -6.64
CA VAL A 865 35.17 21.23 -6.51
C VAL A 865 35.88 21.07 -5.17
N GLY A 866 35.54 20.00 -4.46
CA GLY A 866 36.02 19.73 -3.11
C GLY A 866 35.09 20.21 -2.00
N ALA A 867 34.06 21.02 -2.30
CA ALA A 867 33.05 21.42 -1.32
C ALA A 867 32.32 20.20 -0.73
N VAL A 868 31.94 20.30 0.54
CA VAL A 868 31.12 19.30 1.24
C VAL A 868 29.73 19.88 1.44
N LEU A 869 28.72 19.16 0.97
CA LEU A 869 27.31 19.58 0.96
C LEU A 869 26.45 18.47 1.55
N THR A 870 25.33 18.85 2.16
CA THR A 870 24.25 17.92 2.51
C THR A 870 23.25 17.85 1.36
N GLY A 871 22.74 16.66 1.08
CA GLY A 871 21.75 16.44 0.02
C GLY A 871 20.75 15.34 0.38
N LYS A 872 19.71 15.23 -0.44
CA LYS A 872 18.66 14.20 -0.32
C LYS A 872 18.62 13.38 -1.61
N VAL A 873 18.61 12.06 -1.47
CA VAL A 873 18.56 11.14 -2.62
C VAL A 873 17.21 11.31 -3.34
N GLU A 874 17.23 11.70 -4.61
CA GLU A 874 16.05 11.68 -5.48
C GLU A 874 15.76 10.27 -5.98
N ASN A 875 16.79 9.57 -6.46
CA ASN A 875 16.63 8.31 -7.19
C ASN A 875 17.88 7.42 -7.06
N ALA A 876 17.70 6.10 -7.06
CA ALA A 876 18.78 5.12 -7.04
C ALA A 876 18.69 4.22 -8.29
N THR A 877 19.80 4.10 -9.02
CA THR A 877 19.90 3.30 -10.26
C THR A 877 21.04 2.28 -10.17
N PRO A 878 21.08 1.25 -11.03
CA PRO A 878 22.16 0.26 -11.03
C PRO A 878 23.58 0.81 -11.30
N PHE A 879 23.72 2.07 -11.75
CA PHE A 879 25.02 2.71 -12.04
C PHE A 879 25.38 3.85 -11.08
N GLY A 880 24.42 4.36 -10.30
CA GLY A 880 24.64 5.42 -9.32
C GLY A 880 23.37 5.96 -8.69
N VAL A 881 23.54 6.87 -7.74
CA VAL A 881 22.48 7.47 -6.94
C VAL A 881 22.45 8.98 -7.21
N PHE A 882 21.28 9.49 -7.59
CA PHE A 882 21.05 10.91 -7.86
C PHE A 882 20.60 11.61 -6.57
N VAL A 883 21.24 12.74 -6.27
CA VAL A 883 21.09 13.47 -5.01
C VAL A 883 20.87 14.95 -5.32
N ASP A 884 19.75 15.51 -4.88
CA ASP A 884 19.59 16.96 -4.84
C ASP A 884 20.43 17.53 -3.70
N ILE A 885 21.27 18.49 -4.03
CA ILE A 885 22.13 19.25 -3.10
C ILE A 885 21.69 20.73 -3.01
N GLY A 886 20.45 21.04 -3.42
CA GLY A 886 19.84 22.37 -3.34
C GLY A 886 20.22 23.33 -4.47
N VAL A 887 20.89 22.84 -5.52
CA VAL A 887 21.41 23.65 -6.64
C VAL A 887 20.52 23.59 -7.89
N GLY A 888 19.32 23.02 -7.76
CA GLY A 888 18.34 22.91 -8.83
C GLY A 888 18.64 21.87 -9.93
N LYS A 889 19.73 21.11 -9.77
CA LYS A 889 20.13 19.93 -10.56
C LYS A 889 20.70 18.87 -9.61
N ALA A 890 20.22 17.63 -9.70
CA ALA A 890 20.76 16.53 -8.91
C ALA A 890 22.17 16.13 -9.38
N GLY A 891 23.07 15.91 -8.41
CA GLY A 891 24.39 15.34 -8.64
C GLY A 891 24.35 13.81 -8.60
N LEU A 892 25.21 13.17 -9.38
CA LEU A 892 25.33 11.71 -9.43
C LEU A 892 26.47 11.25 -8.51
N ILE A 893 26.16 10.42 -7.52
CA ILE A 893 27.13 9.55 -6.85
C ILE A 893 27.26 8.27 -7.69
N PRO A 894 28.41 7.99 -8.34
CA PRO A 894 28.60 6.73 -9.06
C PRO A 894 28.66 5.55 -8.08
N VAL A 895 28.21 4.34 -8.47
CA VAL A 895 28.23 3.15 -7.58
C VAL A 895 29.62 2.90 -6.95
N ARG A 896 30.72 3.14 -7.67
CA ARG A 896 32.10 3.02 -7.15
C ARG A 896 32.42 3.92 -5.95
N SER A 897 31.65 4.99 -5.72
CA SER A 897 31.79 5.91 -4.58
C SER A 897 31.00 5.47 -3.34
N ILE A 898 30.09 4.50 -3.50
CA ILE A 898 29.21 3.97 -2.45
C ILE A 898 29.86 2.70 -1.89
N THR A 899 30.83 2.86 -0.98
CA THR A 899 31.53 1.73 -0.35
C THR A 899 30.86 1.32 0.97
N GLU A 900 30.95 0.04 1.32
CA GLU A 900 30.37 -0.51 2.56
C GLU A 900 30.83 0.16 3.86
N ALA A 901 32.00 0.82 3.84
CA ALA A 901 32.52 1.57 4.99
C ALA A 901 31.82 2.92 5.21
N LYS A 902 31.18 3.47 4.16
CA LYS A 902 30.44 4.74 4.17
C LYS A 902 28.94 4.55 4.47
N LEU A 903 28.47 3.31 4.59
CA LEU A 903 27.08 2.93 4.85
C LEU A 903 26.87 2.58 6.33
N SER A 904 25.70 2.94 6.88
CA SER A 904 25.39 2.64 8.29
C SER A 904 25.20 1.15 8.56
N LYS A 905 25.45 0.71 9.81
CA LYS A 905 25.39 -0.71 10.22
C LYS A 905 24.08 -1.42 9.84
N VAL A 906 22.96 -0.69 9.80
CA VAL A 906 21.62 -1.19 9.45
C VAL A 906 21.45 -1.43 7.94
N LYS A 907 22.10 -0.62 7.09
CA LYS A 907 21.85 -0.59 5.64
C LYS A 907 22.64 -1.62 4.82
N LYS A 908 23.57 -2.36 5.45
CA LYS A 908 24.40 -3.42 4.83
C LYS A 908 23.64 -4.63 4.22
N ARG A 909 22.31 -4.63 4.21
CA ARG A 909 21.46 -5.69 3.62
C ARG A 909 20.73 -5.28 2.32
N ARG A 910 20.93 -4.07 1.79
CA ARG A 910 20.34 -3.60 0.52
C ARG A 910 21.36 -3.61 -0.62
N SER A 911 20.93 -4.03 -1.82
CA SER A 911 21.77 -4.21 -3.02
C SER A 911 22.41 -2.94 -3.60
N LEU A 912 21.93 -1.75 -3.22
CA LEU A 912 22.49 -0.44 -3.64
C LEU A 912 22.89 0.47 -2.46
N GLY A 913 22.74 0.01 -1.22
CA GLY A 913 23.13 0.74 0.01
C GLY A 913 22.29 1.98 0.39
N LEU A 914 21.87 2.78 -0.59
CA LEU A 914 21.07 4.00 -0.49
C LEU A 914 19.72 3.84 -1.21
N GLY A 915 18.72 4.62 -0.80
CA GLY A 915 17.41 4.69 -1.44
C GLY A 915 16.86 6.13 -1.55
N PRO A 916 15.80 6.35 -2.37
CA PRO A 916 15.10 7.63 -2.45
C PRO A 916 14.66 8.15 -1.07
N GLY A 917 14.73 9.47 -0.89
CA GLY A 917 14.34 10.15 0.34
C GLY A 917 15.39 10.14 1.46
N GLU A 918 16.50 9.42 1.32
CA GLU A 918 17.56 9.34 2.34
C GLU A 918 18.47 10.58 2.31
N ARG A 919 18.86 11.11 3.48
CA ARG A 919 19.83 12.20 3.61
C ARG A 919 21.25 11.68 3.51
N VAL A 920 22.12 12.42 2.82
CA VAL A 920 23.54 12.09 2.63
C VAL A 920 24.41 13.33 2.77
N GLU A 921 25.61 13.15 3.28
CA GLU A 921 26.69 14.13 3.20
C GLU A 921 27.60 13.73 2.03
N VAL A 922 27.86 14.66 1.12
CA VAL A 922 28.51 14.40 -0.18
C VAL A 922 29.61 15.41 -0.43
N LYS A 923 30.69 14.95 -1.09
CA LYS A 923 31.78 15.81 -1.57
C LYS A 923 31.67 16.01 -3.07
N VAL A 924 31.79 17.26 -3.52
CA VAL A 924 31.79 17.61 -4.94
C VAL A 924 33.10 17.15 -5.57
N LEU A 925 33.03 16.19 -6.51
CA LEU A 925 34.20 15.69 -7.24
C LEU A 925 34.44 16.44 -8.56
N ASN A 926 33.37 16.84 -9.27
CA ASN A 926 33.46 17.53 -10.54
C ASN A 926 32.15 18.27 -10.87
N VAL A 927 32.25 19.40 -11.55
CA VAL A 927 31.11 20.21 -12.04
C VAL A 927 31.33 20.50 -13.53
N ASP A 928 30.59 19.81 -14.40
CA ASP A 928 30.59 20.00 -15.85
C ASP A 928 29.53 21.06 -16.17
N ILE A 929 29.96 22.33 -16.18
CA ILE A 929 29.08 23.50 -16.38
C ILE A 929 28.39 23.45 -17.75
N PRO A 930 29.08 23.22 -18.89
CA PRO A 930 28.42 23.15 -20.20
C PRO A 930 27.34 22.07 -20.34
N ARG A 931 27.39 21.00 -19.53
CA ARG A 931 26.38 19.93 -19.54
C ARG A 931 25.42 19.94 -18.36
N LEU A 932 25.55 20.89 -17.43
CA LEU A 932 24.80 20.96 -16.17
C LEU A 932 24.85 19.65 -15.37
N ARG A 933 26.04 19.05 -15.21
CA ARG A 933 26.25 17.78 -14.49
C ARG A 933 27.19 17.95 -13.31
N ILE A 934 26.87 17.26 -12.22
CA ILE A 934 27.65 17.27 -10.98
C ILE A 934 27.99 15.83 -10.62
N THR A 935 29.27 15.55 -10.33
CA THR A 935 29.73 14.26 -9.83
C THR A 935 30.03 14.38 -8.35
N LEU A 936 29.51 13.45 -7.56
CA LEU A 936 29.59 13.45 -6.11
C LEU A 936 30.32 12.20 -5.59
N ASP A 937 31.06 12.33 -4.49
CA ASP A 937 31.45 11.22 -3.64
C ASP A 937 30.55 11.19 -2.40
N LEU A 938 30.10 10.00 -2.00
CA LEU A 938 29.44 9.84 -0.70
C LEU A 938 30.48 10.04 0.41
N ILE A 939 30.21 10.84 1.44
CA ILE A 939 31.02 10.83 2.67
C ILE A 939 30.39 9.83 3.65
N ARG A 940 29.11 10.05 3.96
CA ARG A 940 28.30 9.21 4.86
C ARG A 940 26.82 9.39 4.56
N VAL A 941 26.03 8.40 4.95
CA VAL A 941 24.59 8.56 5.13
C VAL A 941 24.35 9.28 6.45
N LEU A 942 23.40 10.22 6.45
CA LEU A 942 22.98 10.97 7.64
C LEU A 942 21.80 10.27 8.35
#